data_AF-A0A8J5Y1A0-F1
#
_entry.id   AF-A0A8J5Y1A0-F1
#
_cell.length_a   1.000
_cell.length_b   1.000
_cell.length_c   1.000
_cell.angle_alpha   90.00
_cell.angle_beta   90.00
_cell.angle_gamma   90.00
#
_symmetry.space_group_name_H-M   'P 1'
#
loop_
_entity.id
_entity.type
_entity.pdbx_description
1 polymer ?
#
loop_
_entity_poly.entity_id
_entity_poly.type
_entity_poly.pdbx_seq_one_letter_code
_entity_poly.pdbx_strand_id
1 'polypeptide(L)'
;MDANDDVPDLSPRIFDRYASSSDDDSHPSYPSLHSTNRRLDYMIQFLDRNLLPQNTSRPKPSLPEFVAKGGGQGIFILPDRKPLLPNRPPYLQLRPHPLRETQFGRFLKTIASTDRQLWAGSESGAVRVWELKDLYEEGEEEEAAPFRESSAILSNGNGNGNAAVMCMVGDEGNGVVWSGHKDGKIRGWKMDCESGGFKEGWCWQAHRGPVLSVVFTCYGDLWSGSEGGNIRIWPWESINNALSLSMEERHMASLLMGKSFIDLRSQVAVNGFSSILNSDIKCLLSDNIRAKVWSSGYLSFALWDARTRELLKVFNIDGQIENRADLSLVPDFAMEDEIKMKIVASSKKEKTQSSFGFFQQSRNAIMGAADAVRRVAAKGGFLDDSRRIEALTITIDGMIWVGCANGMLIQWDGNGNRIQDIQPHPSAVLCLCSFGSKIWAGYASGTVHALDLDGNKLGEWVAHSSPVLKMAIGAGYIYTLAKHGGIRGWSITSPGPLDGILYSELTAKGFLYTRMENLTILTGTWNVAQGRASKGSLESWLHSAVSDVGIIVIGLQEVEMGAGFLAMSAVRESVGRDGSAVGQWWLDMIDETLHDMMERKSQDVMGKQSHQWRKFERVGSRQLAGMLIAVWVKDNLKPDVGDIDAAAVPCGFGRAIGNKGAVGLRLRVYDRIFCFVNCHFAAHLEAVGRRNADFDHVYRTMTFSRQSNLLNAGAAGASSAVQMVRGANATGANSVEGMPELSEADMVVFLGDFNYRLDDVSYDEARDFISQRSFDWLRERDQLRAEMEAGNVFQGMREAVITFAPTYKFDKHVAGLSGYDSGEKKRIPAWCDRILYRDSRRTLGSECSLECPVISSVSRYESCMDVTDSDHKPVICLFSVEIAHIDESVRRQEFGDIVRSNEEVRCKIQELCKIPETIVSTNNIILQNQDTSILRITNKCTESIALFEIVCQGESTIKDDGQASYHHPRGFFGFPRWLQVTPAAGIIKPDHVAEVSVHIEAFHTQEEFVDGVPQNWWCEDDRDKEALLVVKVHGRYTMETRNHRIRVRHCCSTKMRKTDPKPRDSVQTQGNLLHRADYQKLSVSFDVVDHLRNLHSP
;
A
#
# COMPACT_ATOMS: atom_id res chain seq x y z
N MET A 1 44.99 -13.17 53.42
CA MET A 1 46.23 -13.85 53.84
C MET A 1 46.07 -15.32 53.49
N ASP A 2 46.75 -15.66 52.41
CA ASP A 2 47.39 -16.91 52.01
C ASP A 2 46.66 -18.26 51.92
N ALA A 3 46.90 -18.86 50.74
CA ALA A 3 47.10 -20.28 50.40
C ALA A 3 45.82 -21.15 50.35
N ASN A 4 45.54 -21.97 49.32
CA ASN A 4 46.43 -22.69 48.39
C ASN A 4 45.67 -23.37 47.21
N ASP A 5 46.44 -23.71 46.16
CA ASP A 5 46.41 -24.88 45.24
C ASP A 5 45.51 -24.98 43.98
N ASP A 6 46.18 -24.83 42.81
CA ASP A 6 46.45 -25.81 41.71
C ASP A 6 45.29 -26.53 40.97
N VAL A 7 45.25 -26.77 39.63
CA VAL A 7 46.20 -26.73 38.49
C VAL A 7 45.41 -26.82 37.15
N PRO A 8 45.96 -26.39 35.98
CA PRO A 8 45.27 -26.31 34.69
C PRO A 8 45.66 -27.35 33.60
N ASP A 9 44.72 -27.53 32.66
CA ASP A 9 44.79 -27.66 31.19
C ASP A 9 45.90 -28.48 30.47
N LEU A 10 45.45 -29.35 29.55
CA LEU A 10 46.27 -30.09 28.59
C LEU A 10 45.57 -30.12 27.21
N SER A 11 46.16 -29.37 26.27
CA SER A 11 45.94 -29.38 24.81
C SER A 11 46.26 -30.74 24.13
N PRO A 12 46.01 -30.93 22.82
CA PRO A 12 46.97 -30.43 21.81
C PRO A 12 46.38 -29.97 20.45
N ARG A 13 47.13 -29.07 19.79
CA ARG A 13 47.04 -28.65 18.38
C ARG A 13 47.94 -29.52 17.49
N ILE A 14 47.57 -29.81 16.22
CA ILE A 14 48.51 -29.96 15.08
C ILE A 14 47.87 -29.50 13.73
N PHE A 15 48.44 -28.42 13.17
CA PHE A 15 48.80 -27.99 11.79
C PHE A 15 48.07 -28.39 10.46
N ASP A 16 47.69 -27.33 9.71
CA ASP A 16 48.02 -26.87 8.33
C ASP A 16 47.69 -27.60 6.99
N ARG A 17 47.05 -26.79 6.10
CA ARG A 17 47.23 -26.54 4.64
C ARG A 17 47.01 -27.68 3.60
N TYR A 18 46.00 -27.52 2.73
CA TYR A 18 46.07 -27.15 1.29
C TYR A 18 44.74 -27.44 0.57
N ALA A 19 44.42 -26.63 -0.43
CA ALA A 19 43.19 -26.63 -1.23
C ALA A 19 43.07 -27.79 -2.24
N SER A 20 41.84 -28.26 -2.50
CA SER A 20 41.41 -28.86 -3.78
C SER A 20 39.88 -29.11 -3.81
N SER A 21 39.19 -28.36 -4.69
CA SER A 21 38.17 -28.79 -5.67
C SER A 21 37.14 -29.91 -5.37
N SER A 22 35.90 -29.55 -5.73
CA SER A 22 34.78 -30.30 -6.33
C SER A 22 33.74 -31.03 -5.47
N ASP A 23 32.51 -30.56 -5.73
CA ASP A 23 31.21 -31.25 -5.88
C ASP A 23 30.29 -31.47 -4.66
N ASP A 24 29.07 -30.99 -4.90
CA ASP A 24 27.75 -31.37 -4.41
C ASP A 24 27.62 -31.85 -2.96
N ASP A 25 26.93 -31.06 -2.14
CA ASP A 25 25.89 -31.61 -1.29
C ASP A 25 24.86 -30.55 -0.88
N SER A 26 23.64 -30.76 -1.37
CA SER A 26 22.41 -30.14 -0.90
C SER A 26 22.12 -30.59 0.54
N HIS A 27 22.58 -29.83 1.53
CA HIS A 27 22.11 -29.98 2.91
C HIS A 27 20.97 -28.99 3.20
N PRO A 28 19.85 -29.44 3.80
CA PRO A 28 18.83 -28.53 4.28
C PRO A 28 19.47 -27.62 5.34
N SER A 29 19.28 -26.30 5.21
CA SER A 29 19.71 -25.33 6.21
C SER A 29 19.07 -25.72 7.55
N TYR A 30 19.90 -26.18 8.49
CA TYR A 30 19.44 -26.39 9.86
C TYR A 30 18.97 -25.03 10.40
N PRO A 31 17.77 -24.95 11.01
CA PRO A 31 17.32 -23.71 11.63
C PRO A 31 18.37 -23.25 12.64
N SER A 32 18.57 -21.94 12.78
CA SER A 32 19.49 -21.39 13.78
C SER A 32 19.17 -21.99 15.16
N LEU A 33 20.18 -22.27 15.99
CA LEU A 33 20.00 -22.82 17.35
C LEU A 33 19.01 -21.98 18.19
N HIS A 34 18.90 -20.69 17.85
CA HIS A 34 17.99 -19.73 18.46
C HIS A 34 16.52 -19.97 18.08
N SER A 35 16.23 -20.23 16.80
CA SER A 35 14.87 -20.53 16.31
C SER A 35 14.30 -21.84 16.87
N THR A 36 15.14 -22.86 17.03
CA THR A 36 14.77 -24.15 17.62
C THR A 36 14.48 -24.04 19.12
N ASN A 37 15.28 -23.28 19.86
CA ASN A 37 15.01 -22.99 21.27
C ASN A 37 13.69 -22.22 21.46
N ARG A 38 13.44 -21.18 20.64
CA ARG A 38 12.15 -20.46 20.67
C ARG A 38 10.95 -21.39 20.40
N ARG A 39 11.04 -22.26 19.39
CA ARG A 39 10.00 -23.25 19.08
C ARG A 39 9.72 -24.16 20.28
N LEU A 40 10.76 -24.65 20.94
CA LEU A 40 10.64 -25.51 22.11
C LEU A 40 9.97 -24.77 23.27
N ASP A 41 10.35 -23.51 23.50
CA ASP A 41 9.72 -22.66 24.51
C ASP A 41 8.22 -22.49 24.26
N TYR A 42 7.80 -22.33 23.00
CA TYR A 42 6.37 -22.22 22.66
C TYR A 42 5.61 -23.52 22.82
N MET A 43 6.23 -24.65 22.48
CA MET A 43 5.66 -25.97 22.74
C MET A 43 5.49 -26.20 24.25
N ILE A 44 6.49 -25.85 25.06
CA ILE A 44 6.44 -25.96 26.52
C ILE A 44 5.33 -25.06 27.08
N GLN A 45 5.25 -23.79 26.67
CA GLN A 45 4.18 -22.88 27.09
C GLN A 45 2.79 -23.40 26.74
N PHE A 46 2.62 -23.96 25.54
CA PHE A 46 1.36 -24.57 25.13
C PHE A 46 1.00 -25.81 25.94
N LEU A 47 1.99 -26.68 26.21
CA LEU A 47 1.80 -27.90 27.02
C LEU A 47 1.51 -27.56 28.47
N ASP A 48 2.23 -26.61 29.08
CA ASP A 48 1.98 -26.13 30.44
C ASP A 48 0.55 -25.59 30.58
N ARG A 49 0.02 -24.91 29.56
CA ARG A 49 -1.35 -24.41 29.55
C ARG A 49 -2.41 -25.52 29.48
N ASN A 50 -2.15 -26.57 28.70
CA ASN A 50 -3.14 -27.62 28.42
C ASN A 50 -3.06 -28.82 29.39
N LEU A 51 -1.90 -29.08 30.00
CA LEU A 51 -1.65 -30.27 30.81
C LEU A 51 -1.60 -30.01 32.31
N LEU A 52 -1.30 -28.78 32.75
CA LEU A 52 -1.42 -28.43 34.16
C LEU A 52 -2.85 -27.94 34.41
N PRO A 53 -3.63 -28.52 35.35
CA PRO A 53 -4.79 -27.82 35.87
C PRO A 53 -4.26 -26.49 36.39
N GLN A 54 -4.83 -25.38 35.94
CA GLN A 54 -4.34 -24.05 36.28
C GLN A 54 -4.13 -23.96 37.81
N ASN A 55 -2.89 -24.14 38.28
CA ASN A 55 -2.49 -23.67 39.59
C ASN A 55 -2.30 -22.17 39.41
N THR A 56 -3.42 -21.49 39.18
CA THR A 56 -3.47 -20.04 39.14
C THR A 56 -2.87 -19.56 40.45
N SER A 57 -1.83 -18.74 40.39
CA SER A 57 -1.78 -17.61 41.31
C SER A 57 -3.20 -17.03 41.31
N ARG A 58 -3.92 -17.15 42.43
CA ARG A 58 -5.36 -16.84 42.54
C ARG A 58 -5.69 -15.65 41.64
N PRO A 59 -6.55 -15.79 40.61
CA PRO A 59 -6.94 -14.63 39.82
C PRO A 59 -7.47 -13.59 40.80
N LYS A 60 -6.98 -12.34 40.71
CA LYS A 60 -7.63 -11.23 41.42
C LYS A 60 -9.12 -11.32 41.07
N PRO A 61 -10.04 -11.31 42.04
CA PRO A 61 -11.45 -11.53 41.75
C PRO A 61 -11.92 -10.46 40.77
N SER A 62 -12.34 -10.89 39.57
CA SER A 62 -13.00 -10.00 38.62
C SER A 62 -14.31 -9.53 39.23
N LEU A 63 -14.64 -8.26 39.01
CA LEU A 63 -15.91 -7.71 39.48
C LEU A 63 -17.06 -8.32 38.66
N PRO A 64 -18.23 -8.56 39.26
CA PRO A 64 -19.41 -8.95 38.50
C PRO A 64 -19.78 -7.85 37.51
N GLU A 65 -20.31 -8.25 36.35
CA GLU A 65 -20.60 -7.35 35.23
C GLU A 65 -22.06 -7.45 34.81
N PHE A 66 -22.63 -6.31 34.43
CA PHE A 66 -23.93 -6.19 33.77
C PHE A 66 -23.71 -6.10 32.26
N VAL A 67 -24.49 -6.83 31.46
CA VAL A 67 -24.32 -6.93 30.00
C VAL A 67 -25.58 -6.41 29.31
N ALA A 68 -25.42 -5.45 28.39
CA ALA A 68 -26.54 -4.92 27.61
C ALA A 68 -27.09 -5.95 26.61
N LYS A 69 -28.40 -5.91 26.36
CA LYS A 69 -29.03 -6.76 25.33
C LYS A 69 -28.68 -6.28 23.91
N GLY A 70 -28.75 -7.18 22.93
CA GLY A 70 -28.66 -6.84 21.50
C GLY A 70 -27.27 -6.94 20.86
N GLY A 71 -26.23 -7.36 21.57
CA GLY A 71 -24.83 -7.44 21.07
C GLY A 71 -24.53 -8.43 19.94
N GLY A 72 -25.55 -9.09 19.39
CA GLY A 72 -25.42 -10.07 18.30
C GLY A 72 -26.26 -9.70 17.08
N GLN A 73 -26.69 -8.45 16.94
CA GLN A 73 -27.60 -8.00 15.88
C GLN A 73 -27.06 -6.76 15.15
N GLY A 74 -27.26 -6.70 13.83
CA GLY A 74 -26.91 -5.55 12.99
C GLY A 74 -25.44 -5.14 13.10
N ILE A 75 -25.20 -3.83 13.22
CA ILE A 75 -23.86 -3.22 13.35
C ILE A 75 -23.13 -3.56 14.65
N PHE A 76 -23.80 -4.24 15.61
CA PHE A 76 -23.21 -4.63 16.90
C PHE A 76 -22.66 -6.07 16.87
N ILE A 77 -22.80 -6.77 15.74
CA ILE A 77 -22.22 -8.11 15.56
C ILE A 77 -20.70 -8.00 15.64
N LEU A 78 -20.11 -8.78 16.53
CA LEU A 78 -18.66 -8.93 16.60
C LEU A 78 -18.10 -9.48 15.28
N PRO A 79 -17.06 -8.84 14.72
CA PRO A 79 -16.45 -9.29 13.49
C PRO A 79 -15.76 -10.65 13.67
N ASP A 80 -15.69 -11.44 12.60
CA ASP A 80 -14.98 -12.73 12.61
C ASP A 80 -13.46 -12.48 12.68
N ARG A 81 -12.78 -13.20 13.57
CA ARG A 81 -11.36 -13.03 13.90
C ARG A 81 -10.50 -14.25 13.61
N LYS A 82 -11.05 -15.24 12.91
CA LYS A 82 -10.27 -16.41 12.52
C LYS A 82 -8.94 -15.98 11.86
N PRO A 83 -7.79 -16.46 12.38
CA PRO A 83 -6.47 -16.05 11.90
C PRO A 83 -6.28 -16.43 10.42
N LEU A 84 -6.91 -17.52 10.01
CA LEU A 84 -7.02 -17.97 8.64
C LEU A 84 -8.51 -18.08 8.30
N LEU A 85 -8.95 -17.33 7.29
CA LEU A 85 -10.32 -17.40 6.78
C LEU A 85 -10.40 -18.50 5.70
N PRO A 86 -11.40 -19.39 5.72
CA PRO A 86 -11.53 -20.45 4.71
C PRO A 86 -11.62 -19.94 3.27
N ASN A 87 -12.16 -18.73 3.09
CA ASN A 87 -12.32 -18.09 1.78
C ASN A 87 -11.14 -17.18 1.40
N ARG A 88 -10.03 -17.21 2.15
CA ARG A 88 -8.82 -16.45 1.89
C ARG A 88 -7.65 -17.41 1.73
N PRO A 89 -6.95 -17.43 0.58
CA PRO A 89 -5.75 -18.22 0.41
C PRO A 89 -4.71 -17.94 1.50
N PRO A 90 -3.97 -18.95 1.99
CA PRO A 90 -2.81 -18.73 2.83
C PRO A 90 -1.80 -17.81 2.15
N TYR A 91 -1.22 -16.88 2.92
CA TYR A 91 -0.30 -15.88 2.40
C TYR A 91 1.03 -15.92 3.14
N LEU A 92 2.08 -15.49 2.43
CA LEU A 92 3.41 -15.27 2.95
C LEU A 92 3.53 -13.82 3.44
N GLN A 93 3.70 -13.59 4.74
CA GLN A 93 3.86 -12.24 5.30
C GLN A 93 5.32 -11.79 5.21
N LEU A 94 5.66 -11.01 4.18
CA LEU A 94 7.04 -10.52 3.99
C LEU A 94 7.37 -9.34 4.90
N ARG A 95 6.43 -8.40 5.00
CA ARG A 95 6.52 -7.24 5.90
C ARG A 95 5.15 -7.02 6.52
N PRO A 96 4.95 -7.25 7.84
CA PRO A 96 3.67 -6.99 8.49
C PRO A 96 3.29 -5.50 8.39
N HIS A 97 2.08 -5.14 8.81
CA HIS A 97 1.71 -3.72 8.92
C HIS A 97 2.63 -3.06 9.96
N PRO A 98 3.63 -2.26 9.55
CA PRO A 98 4.51 -1.60 10.50
C PRO A 98 3.72 -0.54 11.26
N LEU A 99 4.05 -0.28 12.51
CA LEU A 99 3.40 0.77 13.30
C LEU A 99 3.68 2.13 12.69
N ARG A 100 2.69 3.01 12.60
CA ARG A 100 2.84 4.36 12.01
C ARG A 100 4.04 5.15 12.51
N GLU A 101 4.41 5.02 13.79
CA GLU A 101 5.58 5.70 14.37
C GLU A 101 6.89 5.25 13.71
N THR A 102 6.98 3.96 13.36
CA THR A 102 8.12 3.38 12.63
C THR A 102 8.11 3.70 11.13
N GLN A 103 6.98 4.19 10.61
CA GLN A 103 6.82 4.51 9.18
C GLN A 103 7.31 5.91 8.80
N PHE A 104 7.62 6.79 9.76
CA PHE A 104 8.01 8.18 9.45
C PHE A 104 9.25 8.21 8.53
N GLY A 105 9.09 8.75 7.33
CA GLY A 105 10.16 8.75 6.30
C GLY A 105 10.49 7.38 5.69
N ARG A 106 9.71 6.33 5.96
CA ARG A 106 9.94 4.94 5.49
C ARG A 106 8.71 4.29 4.84
N PHE A 107 7.72 5.09 4.44
CA PHE A 107 6.56 4.60 3.70
C PHE A 107 6.99 4.02 2.37
N LEU A 108 6.60 2.77 2.08
CA LEU A 108 6.84 2.17 0.77
C LEU A 108 5.76 2.63 -0.21
N LYS A 109 6.16 3.00 -1.42
CA LYS A 109 5.30 3.54 -2.48
C LYS A 109 5.10 2.58 -3.64
N THR A 110 6.13 1.80 -3.96
CA THR A 110 6.13 0.92 -5.13
C THR A 110 6.97 -0.31 -4.85
N ILE A 111 6.68 -1.38 -5.58
CA ILE A 111 7.46 -2.62 -5.60
C ILE A 111 7.73 -3.04 -7.05
N ALA A 112 8.85 -3.72 -7.25
CA ALA A 112 9.21 -4.41 -8.48
C ALA A 112 9.94 -5.71 -8.11
N SER A 113 9.87 -6.73 -8.96
CA SER A 113 10.58 -7.99 -8.74
C SER A 113 11.55 -8.25 -9.88
N THR A 114 12.60 -8.99 -9.57
CA THR A 114 13.49 -9.66 -10.51
C THR A 114 13.41 -11.17 -10.25
N ASP A 115 14.14 -11.97 -11.03
CA ASP A 115 14.26 -13.42 -10.86
C ASP A 115 14.67 -13.85 -9.44
N ARG A 116 15.45 -13.03 -8.74
CA ARG A 116 16.05 -13.38 -7.44
C ARG A 116 15.65 -12.46 -6.29
N GLN A 117 15.14 -11.27 -6.56
CA GLN A 117 14.96 -10.23 -5.55
C GLN A 117 13.62 -9.51 -5.69
N LEU A 118 13.01 -9.18 -4.55
CA LEU A 118 11.91 -8.21 -4.49
C LEU A 118 12.45 -6.86 -4.02
N TRP A 119 12.14 -5.81 -4.76
CA TRP A 119 12.58 -4.44 -4.53
C TRP A 119 11.39 -3.56 -4.15
N ALA A 120 11.58 -2.65 -3.18
CA ALA A 120 10.60 -1.65 -2.80
C ALA A 120 11.21 -0.25 -2.73
N GLY A 121 10.49 0.75 -3.24
CA GLY A 121 10.89 2.16 -3.16
C GLY A 121 10.10 2.90 -2.08
N SER A 122 10.76 3.81 -1.35
CA SER A 122 10.16 4.56 -0.25
C SER A 122 9.91 6.05 -0.55
N GLU A 123 9.11 6.69 0.30
CA GLU A 123 8.89 8.14 0.29
C GLU A 123 10.14 8.97 0.58
N SER A 124 11.15 8.42 1.27
CA SER A 124 12.42 9.14 1.51
C SER A 124 13.41 9.01 0.35
N GLY A 125 13.03 8.30 -0.72
CA GLY A 125 13.94 7.97 -1.83
C GLY A 125 14.84 6.78 -1.55
N ALA A 126 14.76 6.17 -0.35
CA ALA A 126 15.43 4.91 -0.05
C ALA A 126 14.76 3.75 -0.80
N VAL A 127 15.54 2.71 -1.04
CA VAL A 127 15.10 1.46 -1.61
C VAL A 127 15.32 0.35 -0.58
N ARG A 128 14.51 -0.71 -0.63
CA ARG A 128 14.69 -1.94 0.14
C ARG A 128 14.69 -3.13 -0.80
N VAL A 129 15.48 -4.15 -0.47
CA VAL A 129 15.57 -5.38 -1.26
C VAL A 129 15.49 -6.61 -0.36
N TRP A 130 14.61 -7.54 -0.73
CA TRP A 130 14.49 -8.87 -0.13
C TRP A 130 15.04 -9.91 -1.11
N GLU A 131 15.86 -10.82 -0.62
CA GLU A 131 16.33 -11.97 -1.40
C GLU A 131 15.25 -13.06 -1.40
N LEU A 132 14.81 -13.49 -2.58
CA LEU A 132 13.70 -14.44 -2.72
C LEU A 132 14.05 -15.85 -2.20
N LYS A 133 15.35 -16.17 -2.06
CA LYS A 133 15.81 -17.42 -1.44
C LYS A 133 15.68 -17.41 0.08
N ASP A 134 15.67 -16.23 0.70
CA ASP A 134 15.70 -16.06 2.16
C ASP A 134 14.31 -15.68 2.71
N LEU A 135 13.25 -15.86 1.90
CA LEU A 135 11.88 -15.45 2.21
C LEU A 135 11.34 -16.02 3.52
N TYR A 136 11.75 -17.24 3.88
CA TYR A 136 11.25 -17.94 5.05
C TYR A 136 12.13 -17.77 6.29
N GLU A 137 13.26 -17.08 6.16
CA GLU A 137 14.24 -16.95 7.23
C GLU A 137 13.86 -15.83 8.23
N GLU A 138 14.55 -15.81 9.38
CA GLU A 138 14.39 -14.80 10.42
C GLU A 138 15.12 -13.50 10.03
N GLY A 139 14.41 -12.36 10.03
CA GLY A 139 14.97 -11.04 9.71
C GLY A 139 15.55 -10.30 10.92
N GLU A 140 16.29 -9.22 10.64
CA GLU A 140 16.84 -8.31 11.67
C GLU A 140 15.80 -7.35 12.26
N GLU A 141 14.84 -6.85 11.46
CA GLU A 141 13.66 -6.12 11.96
C GLU A 141 12.64 -7.14 12.48
N GLU A 142 12.15 -6.95 13.71
CA GLU A 142 11.14 -7.82 14.34
C GLU A 142 9.98 -8.07 13.36
N GLU A 143 9.65 -9.36 13.19
CA GLU A 143 8.58 -9.89 12.33
C GLU A 143 8.72 -9.74 10.80
N ALA A 144 9.64 -8.91 10.28
CA ALA A 144 9.86 -8.80 8.83
C ALA A 144 10.81 -9.90 8.31
N ALA A 145 10.68 -10.25 7.02
CA ALA A 145 11.67 -11.08 6.34
C ALA A 145 12.99 -10.30 6.15
N PRO A 146 14.16 -10.99 6.10
CA PRO A 146 15.45 -10.34 5.91
C PRO A 146 15.48 -9.43 4.68
N PHE A 147 15.93 -8.19 4.86
CA PHE A 147 16.10 -7.24 3.78
C PHE A 147 17.35 -6.39 3.96
N ARG A 148 17.78 -5.75 2.87
CA ARG A 148 18.80 -4.70 2.87
C ARG A 148 18.15 -3.38 2.48
N GLU A 149 18.60 -2.27 3.07
CA GLU A 149 18.08 -0.93 2.79
C GLU A 149 19.21 0.02 2.42
N SER A 150 18.97 0.90 1.43
CA SER A 150 19.90 1.97 1.10
C SER A 150 19.73 3.14 2.06
N SER A 151 20.79 3.92 2.25
CA SER A 151 20.69 5.21 2.92
C SER A 151 19.62 6.10 2.27
N ALA A 152 18.82 6.79 3.08
CA ALA A 152 17.86 7.78 2.60
C ALA A 152 18.58 8.90 1.84
N ILE A 153 17.98 9.35 0.74
CA ILE A 153 18.56 10.40 -0.10
C ILE A 153 18.19 11.76 0.50
N LEU A 154 19.03 12.25 1.44
CA LEU A 154 18.90 13.60 1.98
C LEU A 154 19.30 14.63 0.91
N SER A 155 18.37 15.46 0.46
CA SER A 155 18.66 16.53 -0.49
C SER A 155 19.61 17.56 0.14
N ASN A 156 20.73 17.86 -0.53
CA ASN A 156 21.68 18.90 -0.16
C ASN A 156 20.97 20.24 0.12
N GLY A 157 20.96 20.67 1.39
CA GLY A 157 20.96 22.08 1.84
C GLY A 157 19.76 22.99 1.54
N ASN A 158 18.92 22.71 0.55
CA ASN A 158 17.72 23.50 0.24
C ASN A 158 16.49 22.61 0.42
N GLY A 159 15.91 22.65 1.63
CA GLY A 159 14.84 21.77 2.12
C GLY A 159 13.49 21.88 1.39
N ASN A 160 13.44 21.68 0.07
CA ASN A 160 12.19 21.70 -0.71
C ASN A 160 12.08 20.59 -1.78
N GLY A 161 13.01 19.63 -1.85
CA GLY A 161 12.95 18.51 -2.82
C GLY A 161 12.72 17.15 -2.16
N ASN A 162 11.48 16.66 -2.14
CA ASN A 162 11.15 15.30 -1.71
C ASN A 162 11.59 14.29 -2.79
N ALA A 163 12.60 13.45 -2.52
CA ALA A 163 13.19 12.49 -3.46
C ALA A 163 12.47 11.12 -3.52
N ALA A 164 11.18 11.06 -3.15
CA ALA A 164 10.37 9.84 -3.14
C ALA A 164 10.50 9.01 -4.42
N VAL A 165 10.60 7.69 -4.26
CA VAL A 165 10.55 6.72 -5.38
C VAL A 165 9.09 6.61 -5.84
N MET A 166 8.85 6.87 -7.14
CA MET A 166 7.52 6.89 -7.74
C MET A 166 7.22 5.64 -8.56
N CYS A 167 8.23 5.14 -9.29
CA CYS A 167 8.12 3.94 -10.12
C CYS A 167 9.46 3.19 -10.17
N MET A 168 9.41 1.89 -10.48
CA MET A 168 10.60 1.04 -10.59
C MET A 168 10.41 -0.01 -11.69
N VAL A 169 11.51 -0.41 -12.32
CA VAL A 169 11.57 -1.50 -13.32
C VAL A 169 12.87 -2.27 -13.20
N GLY A 170 12.82 -3.60 -13.27
CA GLY A 170 14.00 -4.45 -13.30
C GLY A 170 14.58 -4.59 -14.71
N ASP A 171 15.90 -4.59 -14.82
CA ASP A 171 16.67 -4.87 -16.04
C ASP A 171 17.68 -5.99 -15.75
N GLU A 172 17.19 -7.22 -15.83
CA GLU A 172 17.96 -8.42 -15.48
C GLU A 172 19.11 -8.68 -16.43
N GLY A 173 18.96 -8.31 -17.71
CA GLY A 173 20.01 -8.50 -18.70
C GLY A 173 21.27 -7.68 -18.39
N ASN A 174 21.11 -6.54 -17.71
CA ASN A 174 22.22 -5.71 -17.26
C ASN A 174 22.50 -5.82 -15.75
N GLY A 175 21.68 -6.56 -14.99
CA GLY A 175 21.79 -6.68 -13.53
C GLY A 175 21.53 -5.36 -12.79
N VAL A 176 20.60 -4.54 -13.29
CA VAL A 176 20.26 -3.23 -12.73
C VAL A 176 18.76 -3.10 -12.47
N VAL A 177 18.35 -2.48 -11.37
CA VAL A 177 16.99 -2.00 -11.15
C VAL A 177 16.97 -0.50 -11.35
N TRP A 178 16.04 0.01 -12.15
CA TRP A 178 15.89 1.44 -12.43
C TRP A 178 14.72 2.01 -11.64
N SER A 179 14.88 3.18 -11.03
CA SER A 179 13.84 3.89 -10.29
C SER A 179 13.64 5.31 -10.80
N GLY A 180 12.38 5.70 -10.95
CA GLY A 180 11.97 7.08 -11.22
C GLY A 180 11.56 7.79 -9.93
N HIS A 181 12.02 9.03 -9.76
CA HIS A 181 11.83 9.78 -8.53
C HIS A 181 11.04 11.07 -8.71
N LYS A 182 10.50 11.56 -7.60
CA LYS A 182 9.71 12.79 -7.54
C LYS A 182 10.52 14.05 -7.86
N ASP A 183 11.84 14.01 -7.71
CA ASP A 183 12.77 15.08 -8.11
C ASP A 183 13.09 15.09 -9.62
N GLY A 184 12.44 14.23 -10.41
CA GLY A 184 12.60 14.15 -11.85
C GLY A 184 13.85 13.39 -12.30
N LYS A 185 14.55 12.71 -11.39
CA LYS A 185 15.72 11.90 -11.71
C LYS A 185 15.36 10.43 -11.91
N ILE A 186 16.11 9.78 -12.80
CA ILE A 186 16.16 8.32 -12.89
C ILE A 186 17.46 7.86 -12.25
N ARG A 187 17.37 6.80 -11.45
CA ARG A 187 18.51 6.19 -10.73
C ARG A 187 18.59 4.70 -11.04
N GLY A 188 19.81 4.18 -11.16
CA GLY A 188 20.09 2.76 -11.38
C GLY A 188 20.76 2.12 -10.18
N TRP A 189 20.24 0.98 -9.73
CA TRP A 189 20.69 0.21 -8.57
C TRP A 189 21.24 -1.13 -9.04
N LYS A 190 22.49 -1.47 -8.71
CA LYS A 190 23.05 -2.77 -9.08
C LYS A 190 22.44 -3.90 -8.24
N MET A 191 22.13 -5.03 -8.88
CA MET A 191 21.56 -6.21 -8.21
C MET A 191 22.60 -6.99 -7.39
N ASP A 192 23.83 -7.10 -7.89
CA ASP A 192 24.93 -7.81 -7.22
C ASP A 192 25.79 -6.85 -6.37
N CYS A 193 25.88 -7.09 -5.06
CA CYS A 193 26.80 -6.39 -4.17
C CYS A 193 27.28 -7.33 -3.06
N GLU A 194 28.55 -7.76 -3.14
CA GLU A 194 29.12 -8.81 -2.28
C GLU A 194 29.53 -8.36 -0.87
N SER A 195 29.46 -7.09 -0.50
CA SER A 195 29.78 -6.67 0.88
C SER A 195 29.36 -5.22 1.16
N GLY A 196 28.40 -5.03 2.06
CA GLY A 196 28.11 -3.74 2.71
C GLY A 196 27.32 -2.71 1.88
N GLY A 197 25.98 -2.78 1.96
CA GLY A 197 25.03 -1.78 1.46
C GLY A 197 24.96 -1.67 -0.08
N PHE A 198 23.77 -1.82 -0.67
CA PHE A 198 23.62 -1.61 -2.11
C PHE A 198 23.68 -0.09 -2.41
N LYS A 199 24.48 0.31 -3.40
CA LYS A 199 24.77 1.72 -3.73
C LYS A 199 24.15 2.13 -5.07
N GLU A 200 23.70 3.37 -5.14
CA GLU A 200 23.29 4.03 -6.40
C GLU A 200 24.47 3.96 -7.40
N GLY A 201 24.22 3.34 -8.55
CA GLY A 201 25.22 3.15 -9.60
C GLY A 201 25.28 4.32 -10.58
N TRP A 202 24.10 4.81 -10.98
CA TRP A 202 23.92 5.85 -12.00
C TRP A 202 22.75 6.75 -11.64
N CYS A 203 22.85 8.04 -11.95
CA CYS A 203 21.77 9.00 -11.72
C CYS A 203 21.86 10.19 -12.69
N TRP A 204 20.77 10.51 -13.38
CA TRP A 204 20.69 11.70 -14.23
C TRP A 204 19.34 12.38 -14.11
N GLN A 205 19.31 13.67 -14.49
CA GLN A 205 18.06 14.43 -14.56
C GLN A 205 17.28 14.02 -15.81
N ALA A 206 16.21 13.25 -15.62
CA ALA A 206 15.37 12.75 -16.69
C ALA A 206 14.30 13.75 -17.10
N HIS A 207 13.64 14.42 -16.13
CA HIS A 207 12.55 15.37 -16.35
C HIS A 207 12.69 16.59 -15.43
N ARG A 208 11.96 17.68 -15.71
CA ARG A 208 11.88 18.82 -14.77
C ARG A 208 10.88 18.57 -13.63
N GLY A 209 9.86 17.76 -13.89
CA GLY A 209 8.88 17.28 -12.93
C GLY A 209 9.12 15.82 -12.53
N PRO A 210 8.24 15.21 -11.73
CA PRO A 210 8.41 13.85 -11.24
C PRO A 210 8.37 12.81 -12.36
N VAL A 211 9.19 11.76 -12.22
CA VAL A 211 9.14 10.60 -13.11
C VAL A 211 8.03 9.65 -12.64
N LEU A 212 6.90 9.65 -13.34
CA LEU A 212 5.69 8.92 -12.92
C LEU A 212 5.71 7.46 -13.36
N SER A 213 6.30 7.16 -14.51
CA SER A 213 6.37 5.82 -15.08
C SER A 213 7.65 5.61 -15.88
N VAL A 214 8.16 4.37 -15.87
CA VAL A 214 9.35 3.95 -16.61
C VAL A 214 9.14 2.52 -17.11
N VAL A 215 9.49 2.24 -18.38
CA VAL A 215 9.43 0.91 -18.99
C VAL A 215 10.58 0.68 -19.97
N PHE A 216 10.97 -0.58 -20.16
CA PHE A 216 11.86 -1.01 -21.24
C PHE A 216 11.05 -1.63 -22.37
N THR A 217 11.49 -1.38 -23.61
CA THR A 217 10.88 -1.95 -24.82
C THR A 217 11.57 -3.24 -25.28
N CYS A 218 10.94 -3.94 -26.23
CA CYS A 218 11.50 -5.08 -26.97
C CYS A 218 12.72 -4.74 -27.86
N TYR A 219 13.23 -3.51 -27.81
CA TYR A 219 14.49 -3.11 -28.47
C TYR A 219 15.54 -2.61 -27.46
N GLY A 220 15.22 -2.66 -26.16
CA GLY A 220 16.10 -2.21 -25.08
C GLY A 220 16.07 -0.70 -24.81
N ASP A 221 15.25 0.07 -25.53
CA ASP A 221 15.07 1.50 -25.29
C ASP A 221 14.31 1.72 -23.96
N LEU A 222 14.81 2.63 -23.13
CA LEU A 222 14.20 3.05 -21.86
C LEU A 222 13.25 4.23 -22.09
N TRP A 223 11.98 4.05 -21.78
CA TRP A 223 10.96 5.08 -21.89
C TRP A 223 10.57 5.59 -20.51
N SER A 224 10.39 6.91 -20.38
CA SER A 224 9.92 7.54 -19.15
C SER A 224 8.82 8.57 -19.39
N GLY A 225 7.83 8.57 -18.51
CA GLY A 225 6.69 9.49 -18.52
C GLY A 225 6.73 10.45 -17.33
N SER A 226 6.38 11.70 -17.56
CA SER A 226 6.32 12.77 -16.56
C SER A 226 5.02 13.56 -16.68
N GLU A 227 4.83 14.51 -15.76
CA GLU A 227 3.75 15.50 -15.81
C GLU A 227 3.69 16.28 -17.13
N GLY A 228 2.49 16.73 -17.49
CA GLY A 228 2.26 17.58 -18.66
C GLY A 228 2.55 16.88 -20.00
N GLY A 229 2.39 15.55 -20.03
CA GLY A 229 2.52 14.68 -21.21
C GLY A 229 3.93 14.49 -21.73
N ASN A 230 4.95 14.79 -20.93
CA ASN A 230 6.35 14.68 -21.37
C ASN A 230 6.79 13.21 -21.37
N ILE A 231 7.23 12.72 -22.54
CA ILE A 231 7.81 11.38 -22.72
C ILE A 231 9.24 11.54 -23.25
N ARG A 232 10.19 10.87 -22.60
CA ARG A 232 11.59 10.84 -23.00
C ARG A 232 12.09 9.40 -23.16
N ILE A 233 12.91 9.18 -24.17
CA ILE A 233 13.46 7.87 -24.53
C ILE A 233 14.98 7.92 -24.48
N TRP A 234 15.61 6.92 -23.86
CA TRP A 234 17.04 6.66 -23.98
C TRP A 234 17.26 5.40 -24.81
N PRO A 235 17.93 5.51 -25.96
CA PRO A 235 18.25 4.35 -26.80
C PRO A 235 19.14 3.34 -26.07
N TRP A 236 18.96 2.05 -26.35
CA TRP A 236 19.79 0.98 -25.77
C TRP A 236 21.30 1.26 -25.91
N GLU A 237 21.74 1.75 -27.08
CA GLU A 237 23.17 2.03 -27.34
C GLU A 237 23.73 3.04 -26.33
N SER A 238 22.93 4.04 -25.97
CA SER A 238 23.34 5.07 -24.99
C SER A 238 23.42 4.50 -23.58
N ILE A 239 22.49 3.61 -23.22
CA ILE A 239 22.47 2.93 -21.92
C ILE A 239 23.67 1.98 -21.82
N ASN A 240 23.89 1.15 -22.84
CA ASN A 240 25.01 0.22 -22.90
C ASN A 240 26.37 0.95 -22.80
N ASN A 241 26.52 2.07 -23.50
CA ASN A 241 27.70 2.93 -23.41
C ASN A 241 27.87 3.54 -22.01
N ALA A 242 26.79 3.86 -21.31
CA ALA A 242 26.85 4.38 -19.94
C ALA A 242 27.17 3.28 -18.91
N LEU A 243 26.73 2.04 -19.16
CA LEU A 243 26.99 0.87 -18.31
C LEU A 243 28.42 0.33 -18.45
N SER A 244 29.05 0.52 -19.62
CA SER A 244 30.43 0.08 -19.88
C SER A 244 31.51 0.94 -19.23
N LEU A 245 31.16 2.15 -18.79
CA LEU A 245 32.06 3.08 -18.09
C LEU A 245 32.39 2.59 -16.67
N SER A 246 33.62 2.88 -16.21
CA SER A 246 34.07 2.46 -14.89
C SER A 246 33.34 3.20 -13.75
N MET A 247 33.51 2.75 -12.50
CA MET A 247 32.98 3.48 -11.34
C MET A 247 33.59 4.89 -11.20
N GLU A 248 34.83 5.12 -11.63
CA GLU A 248 35.45 6.46 -11.60
C GLU A 248 34.83 7.42 -12.63
N GLU A 249 34.24 6.87 -13.69
CA GLU A 249 33.69 7.60 -14.84
C GLU A 249 32.19 7.87 -14.73
N ARG A 250 31.56 7.56 -13.59
CA ARG A 250 30.11 7.72 -13.34
C ARG A 250 29.56 9.11 -13.65
N HIS A 251 30.36 10.16 -13.44
CA HIS A 251 29.93 11.52 -13.79
C HIS A 251 29.79 11.69 -15.32
N MET A 252 30.69 11.09 -16.10
CA MET A 252 30.59 11.07 -17.56
C MET A 252 29.39 10.24 -18.02
N ALA A 253 29.15 9.07 -17.41
CA ALA A 253 27.97 8.25 -17.69
C ALA A 253 26.67 9.04 -17.45
N SER A 254 26.59 9.76 -16.33
CA SER A 254 25.43 10.60 -15.97
C SER A 254 25.25 11.78 -16.93
N LEU A 255 26.34 12.39 -17.40
CA LEU A 255 26.33 13.47 -18.38
C LEU A 255 25.89 12.99 -19.77
N LEU A 256 26.40 11.83 -20.20
CA LEU A 256 26.00 11.17 -21.45
C LEU A 256 24.51 10.83 -21.42
N MET A 257 24.02 10.27 -20.31
CA MET A 257 22.59 9.97 -20.14
C MET A 257 21.73 11.24 -20.11
N GLY A 258 22.22 12.32 -19.49
CA GLY A 258 21.53 13.61 -19.48
C GLY A 258 21.38 14.28 -20.86
N LYS A 259 22.17 13.86 -21.87
CA LYS A 259 22.17 14.47 -23.22
C LYS A 259 21.66 13.55 -24.33
N SER A 260 21.56 12.25 -24.10
CA SER A 260 21.21 11.24 -25.12
C SER A 260 19.71 10.96 -25.23
N PHE A 261 18.86 11.71 -24.52
CA PHE A 261 17.43 11.49 -24.56
C PHE A 261 16.81 12.04 -25.85
N ILE A 262 15.79 11.34 -26.33
CA ILE A 262 14.91 11.77 -27.40
C ILE A 262 13.62 12.27 -26.76
N ASP A 263 13.23 13.50 -27.10
CA ASP A 263 11.99 14.12 -26.64
C ASP A 263 10.89 13.91 -27.69
N LEU A 264 9.91 13.07 -27.39
CA LEU A 264 8.83 12.79 -28.35
C LEU A 264 7.88 13.99 -28.51
N ARG A 265 7.82 14.90 -27.54
CA ARG A 265 6.94 16.05 -27.61
C ARG A 265 7.34 17.02 -28.71
N SER A 266 8.65 17.21 -28.93
CA SER A 266 9.15 18.09 -29.99
C SER A 266 8.86 17.52 -31.39
N GLN A 267 8.88 16.19 -31.54
CA GLN A 267 8.60 15.51 -32.81
C GLN A 267 7.10 15.54 -33.17
N VAL A 268 6.21 15.37 -32.19
CA VAL A 268 4.75 15.40 -32.42
C VAL A 268 4.21 16.81 -32.68
N ALA A 269 4.84 17.84 -32.11
CA ALA A 269 4.47 19.24 -32.33
C ALA A 269 4.64 19.69 -33.80
N VAL A 270 5.52 19.03 -34.57
CA VAL A 270 5.75 19.31 -36.00
C VAL A 270 4.62 18.75 -36.88
N ASN A 271 3.90 17.71 -36.42
CA ASN A 271 2.84 17.02 -37.18
C ASN A 271 1.40 17.43 -36.79
N GLY A 272 1.23 18.43 -35.91
CA GLY A 272 -0.06 19.07 -35.65
C GLY A 272 -0.99 18.41 -34.61
N PHE A 273 -0.48 17.48 -33.79
CA PHE A 273 -1.23 16.89 -32.66
C PHE A 273 -0.84 17.60 -31.34
N SER A 274 -1.51 18.71 -30.97
CA SER A 274 -0.98 19.61 -29.92
C SER A 274 -1.77 19.69 -28.61
N SER A 275 -3.00 19.17 -28.51
CA SER A 275 -3.83 19.39 -27.31
C SER A 275 -3.91 18.22 -26.32
N ILE A 276 -3.72 16.97 -26.76
CA ILE A 276 -4.06 15.76 -25.97
C ILE A 276 -2.90 15.27 -25.08
N LEU A 277 -1.65 15.49 -25.48
CA LEU A 277 -0.44 15.18 -24.69
C LEU A 277 -0.13 16.28 -23.65
N ASN A 278 -1.15 16.90 -23.05
CA ASN A 278 -0.96 17.86 -21.96
C ASN A 278 -1.33 17.29 -20.59
N SER A 279 -1.89 16.08 -20.55
CA SER A 279 -2.14 15.33 -19.31
C SER A 279 -0.91 14.56 -18.84
N ASP A 280 -0.81 14.33 -17.54
CA ASP A 280 0.28 13.55 -16.95
C ASP A 280 0.33 12.12 -17.49
N ILE A 281 1.53 11.62 -17.80
CA ILE A 281 1.73 10.22 -18.23
C ILE A 281 1.87 9.33 -17.00
N LYS A 282 0.72 8.90 -16.46
CA LYS A 282 0.65 8.08 -15.26
C LYS A 282 1.17 6.66 -15.48
N CYS A 283 0.82 6.04 -16.60
CA CYS A 283 1.24 4.68 -16.91
C CYS A 283 1.87 4.60 -18.29
N LEU A 284 2.97 3.86 -18.36
CA LEU A 284 3.57 3.37 -19.58
C LEU A 284 3.52 1.84 -19.53
N LEU A 285 3.25 1.23 -20.68
CA LEU A 285 3.23 -0.22 -20.83
C LEU A 285 3.92 -0.59 -22.14
N SER A 286 4.87 -1.51 -22.09
CA SER A 286 5.51 -2.07 -23.27
C SER A 286 4.76 -3.33 -23.72
N ASP A 287 4.19 -3.30 -24.93
CA ASP A 287 3.71 -4.49 -25.64
C ASP A 287 4.90 -5.11 -26.39
N ASN A 288 5.60 -6.00 -25.69
CA ASN A 288 6.73 -6.73 -26.28
C ASN A 288 6.29 -7.76 -27.33
N ILE A 289 5.00 -8.13 -27.38
CA ILE A 289 4.46 -9.13 -28.31
C ILE A 289 4.38 -8.56 -29.72
N ARG A 290 3.99 -7.29 -29.83
CA ARG A 290 3.78 -6.57 -31.10
C ARG A 290 4.71 -5.38 -31.31
N ALA A 291 5.70 -5.21 -30.44
CA ALA A 291 6.66 -4.12 -30.49
C ALA A 291 6.00 -2.72 -30.45
N LYS A 292 5.09 -2.50 -29.49
CA LYS A 292 4.42 -1.21 -29.29
C LYS A 292 4.59 -0.69 -27.87
N VAL A 293 4.41 0.62 -27.68
CA VAL A 293 4.35 1.24 -26.35
C VAL A 293 3.01 1.93 -26.18
N TRP A 294 2.37 1.71 -25.05
CA TRP A 294 1.15 2.40 -24.64
C TRP A 294 1.49 3.43 -23.59
N SER A 295 1.03 4.67 -23.79
CA SER A 295 1.06 5.72 -22.77
C SER A 295 -0.36 6.15 -22.43
N SER A 296 -0.71 6.18 -21.16
CA SER A 296 -2.04 6.60 -20.71
C SER A 296 -2.00 7.90 -19.90
N GLY A 297 -2.87 8.82 -20.28
CA GLY A 297 -3.32 9.91 -19.41
C GLY A 297 -4.46 9.46 -18.50
N TYR A 298 -5.21 10.41 -17.97
CA TYR A 298 -6.37 10.12 -17.10
C TYR A 298 -7.57 9.54 -17.85
N LEU A 299 -7.79 9.96 -19.10
CA LEU A 299 -8.98 9.64 -19.91
C LEU A 299 -8.64 9.23 -21.35
N SER A 300 -7.36 9.15 -21.71
CA SER A 300 -6.91 8.89 -23.07
C SER A 300 -5.66 8.02 -23.11
N PHE A 301 -5.46 7.38 -24.26
CA PHE A 301 -4.33 6.54 -24.60
C PHE A 301 -3.65 7.06 -25.86
N ALA A 302 -2.33 6.93 -25.90
CA ALA A 302 -1.53 7.06 -27.11
C ALA A 302 -0.72 5.78 -27.32
N LEU A 303 -0.75 5.29 -28.56
CA LEU A 303 -0.10 4.08 -29.01
C LEU A 303 1.08 4.45 -29.90
N TRP A 304 2.26 3.93 -29.58
CA TRP A 304 3.52 4.24 -30.25
C TRP A 304 4.15 2.96 -30.81
N ASP A 305 4.86 3.09 -31.92
CA ASP A 305 5.73 2.03 -32.40
C ASP A 305 7.01 2.01 -31.54
N ALA A 306 7.39 0.86 -30.98
CA ALA A 306 8.54 0.77 -30.10
C ALA A 306 9.88 0.94 -30.83
N ARG A 307 9.92 0.71 -32.16
CA ARG A 307 11.13 0.73 -32.99
C ARG A 307 11.34 2.08 -33.65
N THR A 308 10.34 2.55 -34.40
CA THR A 308 10.37 3.82 -35.14
C THR A 308 10.08 5.00 -34.22
N ARG A 309 9.42 4.75 -33.07
CA ARG A 309 9.01 5.76 -32.09
C ARG A 309 7.91 6.68 -32.61
N GLU A 310 7.29 6.32 -33.72
CA GLU A 310 6.19 7.07 -34.31
C GLU A 310 4.88 6.87 -33.54
N LEU A 311 4.09 7.94 -33.47
CA LEU A 311 2.75 7.90 -32.89
C LEU A 311 1.79 7.23 -33.87
N LEU A 312 1.24 6.08 -33.49
CA LEU A 312 0.36 5.26 -34.32
C LEU A 312 -1.11 5.67 -34.17
N LYS A 313 -1.58 5.90 -32.94
CA LYS A 313 -3.01 6.14 -32.63
C LYS A 313 -3.18 6.89 -31.33
N VAL A 314 -4.18 7.78 -31.26
CA VAL A 314 -4.65 8.42 -30.02
C VAL A 314 -6.15 8.23 -29.90
N PHE A 315 -6.61 7.81 -28.74
CA PHE A 315 -8.02 7.50 -28.50
C PHE A 315 -8.39 7.70 -27.03
N ASN A 316 -9.66 8.02 -26.79
CA ASN A 316 -10.19 8.18 -25.44
C ASN A 316 -10.57 6.82 -24.80
N ILE A 317 -10.97 6.85 -23.54
CA ILE A 317 -11.41 5.66 -22.80
C ILE A 317 -12.60 4.92 -23.42
N ASP A 318 -13.42 5.61 -24.22
CA ASP A 318 -14.54 5.00 -24.93
C ASP A 318 -14.12 4.36 -26.28
N GLY A 319 -12.85 4.47 -26.66
CA GLY A 319 -12.28 3.90 -27.88
C GLY A 319 -12.48 4.76 -29.13
N GLN A 320 -12.97 5.99 -28.95
CA GLN A 320 -13.13 6.94 -30.05
C GLN A 320 -11.77 7.54 -30.40
N ILE A 321 -11.45 7.52 -31.70
CA ILE A 321 -10.21 8.13 -32.23
C ILE A 321 -10.37 9.64 -32.20
N GLU A 322 -9.44 10.33 -31.54
CA GLU A 322 -9.44 11.79 -31.48
C GLU A 322 -8.84 12.34 -32.78
N ASN A 323 -9.71 12.57 -33.78
CA ASN A 323 -9.33 13.13 -35.07
C ASN A 323 -9.50 14.67 -35.13
N ARG A 324 -8.63 15.27 -35.94
CA ARG A 324 -8.23 16.68 -36.13
C ARG A 324 -9.31 17.76 -36.39
N ALA A 325 -10.63 17.56 -36.21
CA ALA A 325 -11.60 18.47 -36.87
C ALA A 325 -12.91 18.89 -36.16
N ASP A 326 -13.28 18.41 -34.97
CA ASP A 326 -14.57 18.80 -34.36
C ASP A 326 -14.42 19.42 -32.97
N LEU A 327 -13.96 20.68 -32.93
CA LEU A 327 -14.14 21.60 -31.79
C LEU A 327 -14.48 23.02 -32.27
N SER A 328 -15.37 23.13 -33.26
CA SER A 328 -15.93 24.42 -33.69
C SER A 328 -17.44 24.34 -33.94
N LEU A 329 -18.23 24.00 -32.93
CA LEU A 329 -19.68 24.30 -32.91
C LEU A 329 -20.12 24.64 -31.48
N VAL A 330 -19.83 25.86 -31.06
CA VAL A 330 -20.71 26.56 -30.12
C VAL A 330 -21.74 27.30 -30.99
N PRO A 331 -23.05 27.03 -30.88
CA PRO A 331 -24.05 27.81 -31.60
C PRO A 331 -24.04 29.25 -31.10
N ASP A 332 -23.92 30.18 -32.05
CA ASP A 332 -24.08 31.61 -31.85
C ASP A 332 -25.36 31.95 -31.07
N PHE A 333 -25.19 32.63 -29.93
CA PHE A 333 -26.21 33.50 -29.37
C PHE A 333 -25.59 34.88 -29.13
N ALA A 334 -25.55 35.69 -30.18
CA ALA A 334 -25.40 37.14 -30.06
C ALA A 334 -26.02 37.83 -31.28
N MET A 335 -27.30 38.20 -31.19
CA MET A 335 -27.84 39.34 -31.92
C MET A 335 -29.03 39.91 -31.13
N GLU A 336 -29.14 41.24 -31.14
CA GLU A 336 -29.97 42.12 -30.28
C GLU A 336 -29.23 42.49 -28.97
N ASP A 337 -28.70 43.69 -28.75
CA ASP A 337 -29.16 45.02 -29.14
C ASP A 337 -27.99 46.01 -29.31
N GLU A 338 -27.99 46.72 -30.44
CA GLU A 338 -27.24 47.95 -30.64
C GLU A 338 -28.22 49.08 -30.96
N ILE A 339 -28.81 49.76 -29.95
CA ILE A 339 -29.41 51.09 -30.14
C ILE A 339 -29.31 51.94 -28.86
N LYS A 340 -28.26 52.77 -28.73
CA LYS A 340 -28.37 54.23 -28.50
C LYS A 340 -27.03 54.91 -28.21
N MET A 341 -26.57 55.62 -29.25
CA MET A 341 -26.12 57.02 -29.26
C MET A 341 -25.09 57.55 -28.25
N LYS A 342 -23.89 57.82 -28.79
CA LYS A 342 -23.19 59.13 -28.85
C LYS A 342 -23.65 60.22 -27.85
N ILE A 343 -22.69 60.78 -27.10
CA ILE A 343 -22.35 62.23 -27.04
C ILE A 343 -20.94 62.41 -26.45
N VAL A 344 -20.25 63.41 -26.99
CA VAL A 344 -18.84 63.81 -26.79
C VAL A 344 -18.73 65.01 -25.83
N ALA A 345 -17.57 65.12 -25.18
CA ALA A 345 -16.84 66.32 -24.71
C ALA A 345 -17.05 66.93 -23.30
N SER A 346 -15.88 67.09 -22.66
CA SER A 346 -15.33 68.20 -21.83
C SER A 346 -16.08 68.73 -20.59
N SER A 347 -15.37 68.81 -19.45
CA SER A 347 -14.87 70.07 -18.85
C SER A 347 -14.45 69.89 -17.37
N LYS A 348 -13.96 70.99 -16.78
CA LYS A 348 -12.99 71.11 -15.67
C LYS A 348 -13.56 70.94 -14.25
N LYS A 349 -12.72 70.35 -13.38
CA LYS A 349 -12.23 70.80 -12.05
C LYS A 349 -13.19 71.53 -11.09
N GLU A 350 -13.46 70.92 -9.92
CA GLU A 350 -13.37 71.60 -8.61
C GLU A 350 -13.23 70.62 -7.42
N LYS A 351 -12.59 71.09 -6.34
CA LYS A 351 -12.17 70.36 -5.12
C LYS A 351 -13.31 70.30 -4.09
N THR A 352 -13.43 69.18 -3.37
CA THR A 352 -13.63 69.17 -1.90
C THR A 352 -13.33 67.79 -1.30
N GLN A 353 -12.80 67.80 -0.07
CA GLN A 353 -12.30 66.66 0.71
C GLN A 353 -13.40 65.64 1.08
N SER A 354 -13.09 64.35 1.01
CA SER A 354 -12.88 63.45 2.17
C SER A 354 -13.06 61.97 1.81
N SER A 355 -12.09 61.16 2.24
CA SER A 355 -12.12 59.72 2.58
C SER A 355 -13.08 58.79 1.82
N PHE A 356 -12.55 57.86 1.00
CA PHE A 356 -12.93 56.44 0.98
C PHE A 356 -12.05 55.68 -0.04
N GLY A 357 -10.85 55.27 0.38
CA GLY A 357 -9.96 54.39 -0.38
C GLY A 357 -9.83 53.06 0.34
N PHE A 358 -10.72 52.10 0.03
CA PHE A 358 -10.52 50.68 0.37
C PHE A 358 -11.38 49.73 -0.49
N PHE A 359 -12.48 50.21 -1.09
CA PHE A 359 -13.41 49.34 -1.83
C PHE A 359 -13.14 49.18 -3.33
N GLN A 360 -12.32 50.03 -3.98
CA GLN A 360 -12.06 49.91 -5.43
C GLN A 360 -10.97 48.87 -5.78
N GLN A 361 -9.96 48.69 -4.93
CA GLN A 361 -8.93 47.65 -5.10
C GLN A 361 -9.49 46.23 -4.88
N SER A 362 -10.52 46.10 -4.03
CA SER A 362 -11.20 44.81 -3.80
C SER A 362 -11.96 44.32 -5.04
N ARG A 363 -12.61 45.21 -5.80
CA ARG A 363 -13.40 44.83 -6.98
C ARG A 363 -12.56 44.35 -8.16
N ASN A 364 -11.39 44.97 -8.39
CA ASN A 364 -10.49 44.55 -9.46
C ASN A 364 -9.73 43.26 -9.09
N ALA A 365 -9.43 43.04 -7.81
CA ALA A 365 -8.87 41.77 -7.32
C ALA A 365 -9.89 40.62 -7.37
N ILE A 366 -11.16 40.90 -7.06
CA ILE A 366 -12.25 39.91 -7.13
C ILE A 366 -12.60 39.55 -8.58
N MET A 367 -12.62 40.50 -9.52
CA MET A 367 -12.81 40.19 -10.94
C MET A 367 -11.60 39.45 -11.55
N GLY A 368 -10.37 39.79 -11.16
CA GLY A 368 -9.18 39.04 -11.58
C GLY A 368 -9.13 37.61 -11.02
N ALA A 369 -9.59 37.41 -9.78
CA ALA A 369 -9.71 36.09 -9.17
C ALA A 369 -10.87 35.27 -9.77
N ALA A 370 -12.02 35.89 -10.07
CA ALA A 370 -13.15 35.22 -10.71
C ALA A 370 -12.87 34.84 -12.17
N ASP A 371 -12.03 35.61 -12.88
CA ASP A 371 -11.56 35.32 -14.23
C ASP A 371 -10.40 34.29 -14.24
N ALA A 372 -9.59 34.24 -13.17
CA ALA A 372 -8.65 33.15 -12.92
C ALA A 372 -9.37 31.85 -12.56
N VAL A 373 -10.40 31.89 -11.71
CA VAL A 373 -11.27 30.75 -11.38
C VAL A 373 -12.05 30.29 -12.59
N ARG A 374 -12.56 31.19 -13.45
CA ARG A 374 -13.17 30.80 -14.74
C ARG A 374 -12.17 30.20 -15.72
N ARG A 375 -10.91 30.65 -15.77
CA ARG A 375 -9.85 30.02 -16.58
C ARG A 375 -9.37 28.67 -16.02
N VAL A 376 -9.42 28.47 -14.70
CA VAL A 376 -9.13 27.18 -14.04
C VAL A 376 -10.32 26.23 -14.21
N ALA A 377 -11.55 26.71 -14.08
CA ALA A 377 -12.77 25.94 -14.34
C ALA A 377 -12.98 25.62 -15.83
N ALA A 378 -12.51 26.48 -16.76
CA ALA A 378 -12.51 26.19 -18.19
C ALA A 378 -11.39 25.22 -18.62
N LYS A 379 -10.36 25.02 -17.79
CA LYS A 379 -9.31 23.99 -17.98
C LYS A 379 -9.64 22.65 -17.32
N GLY A 380 -10.63 22.61 -16.42
CA GLY A 380 -11.14 21.40 -15.79
C GLY A 380 -12.63 21.25 -16.13
N GLY A 381 -12.93 20.69 -17.31
CA GLY A 381 -14.28 20.26 -17.61
C GLY A 381 -14.74 19.26 -16.55
N PHE A 382 -15.71 19.65 -15.72
CA PHE A 382 -16.45 18.76 -14.85
C PHE A 382 -17.28 17.80 -15.71
N LEU A 383 -16.61 16.79 -16.26
CA LEU A 383 -17.20 15.57 -16.79
C LEU A 383 -16.94 14.49 -15.74
N ASP A 384 -17.96 13.71 -15.40
CA ASP A 384 -17.97 12.70 -14.34
C ASP A 384 -16.66 11.88 -14.26
N ASP A 385 -15.84 12.15 -13.23
CA ASP A 385 -14.47 11.68 -13.02
C ASP A 385 -14.40 10.20 -12.59
N SER A 386 -15.50 9.47 -12.77
CA SER A 386 -15.73 8.12 -12.26
C SER A 386 -14.92 7.06 -13.02
N ARG A 387 -14.68 7.24 -14.33
CA ARG A 387 -13.97 6.23 -15.17
C ARG A 387 -12.47 6.48 -15.34
N ARG A 388 -11.87 7.39 -14.57
CA ARG A 388 -10.44 7.73 -14.67
C ARG A 388 -9.53 6.50 -14.65
N ILE A 389 -8.55 6.45 -15.55
CA ILE A 389 -7.57 5.36 -15.66
C ILE A 389 -6.59 5.41 -14.48
N GLU A 390 -6.39 4.28 -13.82
CA GLU A 390 -5.47 4.13 -12.68
C GLU A 390 -4.40 3.07 -12.88
N ALA A 391 -4.71 1.99 -13.62
CA ALA A 391 -3.79 0.88 -13.82
C ALA A 391 -3.89 0.32 -15.24
N LEU A 392 -2.79 -0.27 -15.71
CA LEU A 392 -2.66 -0.86 -17.05
C LEU A 392 -1.75 -2.10 -16.99
N THR A 393 -2.11 -3.18 -17.69
CA THR A 393 -1.28 -4.38 -17.83
C THR A 393 -1.53 -5.07 -19.18
N ILE A 394 -0.62 -5.95 -19.61
CA ILE A 394 -0.75 -6.79 -20.82
C ILE A 394 -0.78 -8.26 -20.41
N THR A 395 -1.65 -9.06 -21.02
CA THR A 395 -1.69 -10.51 -20.83
C THR A 395 -0.91 -11.25 -21.92
N ILE A 396 -0.54 -12.51 -21.68
CA ILE A 396 0.33 -13.31 -22.57
C ILE A 396 -0.30 -13.59 -23.95
N ASP A 397 -1.62 -13.47 -24.07
CA ASP A 397 -2.38 -13.50 -25.35
C ASP A 397 -2.33 -12.15 -26.10
N GLY A 398 -1.68 -11.15 -25.53
CA GLY A 398 -1.52 -9.81 -26.09
C GLY A 398 -2.73 -8.90 -25.92
N MET A 399 -3.63 -9.19 -24.99
CA MET A 399 -4.72 -8.26 -24.64
C MET A 399 -4.25 -7.24 -23.60
N ILE A 400 -4.74 -6.02 -23.70
CA ILE A 400 -4.44 -4.94 -22.76
C ILE A 400 -5.60 -4.78 -21.78
N TRP A 401 -5.31 -4.71 -20.49
CA TRP A 401 -6.30 -4.56 -19.43
C TRP A 401 -6.09 -3.24 -18.70
N VAL A 402 -7.17 -2.47 -18.58
CA VAL A 402 -7.21 -1.14 -17.96
C VAL A 402 -8.06 -1.20 -16.70
N GLY A 403 -7.57 -0.64 -15.59
CA GLY A 403 -8.32 -0.46 -14.36
C GLY A 403 -8.74 0.99 -14.13
N CYS A 404 -10.00 1.20 -13.73
CA CYS A 404 -10.62 2.51 -13.55
C CYS A 404 -10.91 2.86 -12.08
N ALA A 405 -11.07 4.16 -11.81
CA ALA A 405 -11.36 4.71 -10.49
C ALA A 405 -12.74 4.32 -9.91
N ASN A 406 -13.71 3.93 -10.75
CA ASN A 406 -15.00 3.37 -10.33
C ASN A 406 -14.97 1.85 -10.12
N GLY A 407 -13.79 1.22 -10.22
CA GLY A 407 -13.62 -0.21 -10.03
C GLY A 407 -13.85 -1.06 -11.28
N MET A 408 -14.11 -0.44 -12.44
CA MET A 408 -14.28 -1.15 -13.72
C MET A 408 -12.93 -1.63 -14.29
N LEU A 409 -12.95 -2.77 -14.95
CA LEU A 409 -11.88 -3.29 -15.80
C LEU A 409 -12.32 -3.27 -17.26
N ILE A 410 -11.47 -2.75 -18.14
CA ILE A 410 -11.73 -2.68 -19.58
C ILE A 410 -10.65 -3.48 -20.32
N GLN A 411 -11.07 -4.39 -21.18
CA GLN A 411 -10.19 -5.14 -22.07
C GLN A 411 -10.09 -4.48 -23.43
N TRP A 412 -8.87 -4.38 -23.96
CA TRP A 412 -8.54 -3.84 -25.27
C TRP A 412 -7.68 -4.82 -26.04
N ASP A 413 -7.73 -4.76 -27.37
CA ASP A 413 -6.73 -5.42 -28.22
C ASP A 413 -5.42 -4.61 -28.29
N GLY A 414 -4.36 -5.21 -28.84
CA GLY A 414 -3.07 -4.55 -29.05
C GLY A 414 -3.07 -3.43 -30.12
N ASN A 415 -4.22 -3.12 -30.72
CA ASN A 415 -4.40 -2.07 -31.72
C ASN A 415 -5.23 -0.89 -31.18
N GLY A 416 -5.59 -0.90 -29.89
CA GLY A 416 -6.38 0.16 -29.29
C GLY A 416 -7.85 0.09 -29.64
N ASN A 417 -8.40 -1.10 -29.87
CA ASN A 417 -9.84 -1.33 -29.99
C ASN A 417 -10.37 -1.95 -28.70
N ARG A 418 -11.46 -1.39 -28.20
CA ARG A 418 -12.13 -1.85 -26.97
C ARG A 418 -12.90 -3.13 -27.25
N ILE A 419 -12.79 -4.10 -26.34
CA ILE A 419 -13.35 -5.45 -26.51
C ILE A 419 -14.52 -5.67 -25.55
N GLN A 420 -14.29 -5.50 -24.25
CA GLN A 420 -15.30 -5.70 -23.22
C GLN A 420 -15.04 -4.89 -21.95
N ASP A 421 -16.10 -4.69 -21.17
CA ASP A 421 -16.09 -4.01 -19.88
C ASP A 421 -16.62 -4.94 -18.80
N ILE A 422 -15.97 -4.92 -17.64
CA ILE A 422 -16.32 -5.75 -16.50
C ILE A 422 -16.35 -4.83 -15.29
N GLN A 423 -17.42 -4.89 -14.48
CA GLN A 423 -17.47 -4.18 -13.20
C GLN A 423 -17.28 -5.18 -12.06
N PRO A 424 -16.02 -5.51 -11.71
CA PRO A 424 -15.74 -6.52 -10.70
C PRO A 424 -16.03 -6.04 -9.26
N HIS A 425 -15.82 -4.75 -8.95
CA HIS A 425 -15.86 -4.23 -7.58
C HIS A 425 -16.27 -2.75 -7.55
N PRO A 426 -16.91 -2.23 -6.48
CA PRO A 426 -17.35 -0.82 -6.41
C PRO A 426 -16.21 0.18 -6.10
N SER A 427 -15.08 -0.28 -5.58
CA SER A 427 -13.91 0.57 -5.26
C SER A 427 -12.93 0.65 -6.43
N ALA A 428 -12.18 1.76 -6.54
CA ALA A 428 -11.15 1.98 -7.56
C ALA A 428 -10.16 0.81 -7.70
N VAL A 429 -9.84 0.43 -8.94
CA VAL A 429 -8.69 -0.43 -9.26
C VAL A 429 -7.43 0.44 -9.16
N LEU A 430 -6.46 0.06 -8.34
CA LEU A 430 -5.23 0.83 -8.14
C LEU A 430 -4.00 0.18 -8.78
N CYS A 431 -4.03 -1.15 -8.96
CA CYS A 431 -2.96 -1.87 -9.62
C CYS A 431 -3.49 -3.13 -10.33
N LEU A 432 -2.77 -3.51 -11.39
CA LEU A 432 -3.02 -4.70 -12.18
C LEU A 432 -1.71 -5.45 -12.39
N CYS A 433 -1.81 -6.76 -12.47
CA CYS A 433 -0.69 -7.66 -12.72
C CYS A 433 -1.19 -8.90 -13.45
N SER A 434 -0.46 -9.37 -14.46
CA SER A 434 -0.79 -10.57 -15.21
C SER A 434 0.32 -11.60 -15.05
N PHE A 435 -0.05 -12.88 -14.87
CA PHE A 435 0.90 -13.97 -14.89
C PHE A 435 0.23 -15.23 -15.44
N GLY A 436 0.92 -15.90 -16.36
CA GLY A 436 0.39 -17.07 -17.01
C GLY A 436 -0.96 -16.79 -17.68
N SER A 437 -1.99 -17.51 -17.26
CA SER A 437 -3.37 -17.34 -17.75
C SER A 437 -4.29 -16.64 -16.74
N LYS A 438 -3.74 -15.82 -15.84
CA LYS A 438 -4.50 -15.10 -14.80
C LYS A 438 -4.18 -13.61 -14.79
N ILE A 439 -5.16 -12.83 -14.38
CA ILE A 439 -5.06 -11.39 -14.11
C ILE A 439 -5.40 -11.15 -12.65
N TRP A 440 -4.61 -10.31 -12.00
CA TRP A 440 -4.73 -9.93 -10.60
C TRP A 440 -5.03 -8.44 -10.52
N ALA A 441 -6.14 -8.09 -9.87
CA ALA A 441 -6.57 -6.71 -9.67
C ALA A 441 -6.57 -6.35 -8.19
N GLY A 442 -5.88 -5.26 -7.83
CA GLY A 442 -5.82 -4.72 -6.47
C GLY A 442 -6.66 -3.46 -6.35
N TYR A 443 -7.50 -3.41 -5.32
CA TYR A 443 -8.50 -2.34 -5.14
C TYR A 443 -8.18 -1.40 -3.98
N ALA A 444 -8.79 -0.21 -4.02
CA ALA A 444 -8.74 0.78 -2.95
C ALA A 444 -9.37 0.29 -1.63
N SER A 445 -10.23 -0.72 -1.67
CA SER A 445 -10.77 -1.39 -0.47
C SER A 445 -9.76 -2.27 0.26
N GLY A 446 -8.60 -2.57 -0.34
CA GLY A 446 -7.69 -3.60 0.16
C GLY A 446 -7.99 -5.02 -0.33
N THR A 447 -9.02 -5.18 -1.16
CA THR A 447 -9.39 -6.45 -1.82
C THR A 447 -8.46 -6.77 -3.00
N VAL A 448 -8.27 -8.05 -3.26
CA VAL A 448 -7.64 -8.58 -4.49
C VAL A 448 -8.60 -9.52 -5.20
N HIS A 449 -8.70 -9.38 -6.52
CA HIS A 449 -9.41 -10.32 -7.39
C HIS A 449 -8.43 -11.06 -8.29
N ALA A 450 -8.65 -12.36 -8.45
CA ALA A 450 -8.03 -13.18 -9.48
C ALA A 450 -9.07 -13.46 -10.57
N LEU A 451 -8.72 -13.19 -11.82
CA LEU A 451 -9.54 -13.35 -13.02
C LEU A 451 -8.82 -14.26 -14.02
N ASP A 452 -9.57 -14.94 -14.89
CA ASP A 452 -9.00 -15.57 -16.08
C ASP A 452 -8.79 -14.55 -17.22
N LEU A 453 -8.26 -15.01 -18.36
CA LEU A 453 -8.01 -14.16 -19.55
C LEU A 453 -9.30 -13.68 -20.24
N ASP A 454 -10.43 -14.33 -19.98
CA ASP A 454 -11.75 -13.94 -20.47
C ASP A 454 -12.43 -12.93 -19.53
N GLY A 455 -11.84 -12.67 -18.36
CA GLY A 455 -12.33 -11.74 -17.35
C GLY A 455 -13.30 -12.35 -16.33
N ASN A 456 -13.48 -13.68 -16.31
CA ASN A 456 -14.29 -14.34 -15.31
C ASN A 456 -13.58 -14.35 -13.96
N LYS A 457 -14.34 -14.14 -12.88
CA LYS A 457 -13.80 -14.12 -11.52
C LYS A 457 -13.49 -15.54 -11.03
N LEU A 458 -12.21 -15.81 -10.80
CA LEU A 458 -11.71 -17.05 -10.20
C LEU A 458 -11.79 -17.01 -8.66
N GLY A 459 -11.51 -15.85 -8.06
CA GLY A 459 -11.56 -15.67 -6.62
C GLY A 459 -11.42 -14.22 -6.17
N GLU A 460 -11.85 -13.96 -4.94
CA GLU A 460 -11.82 -12.65 -4.31
C GLU A 460 -11.60 -12.78 -2.81
N TRP A 461 -10.70 -11.96 -2.26
CA TRP A 461 -10.49 -11.87 -0.81
C TRP A 461 -9.90 -10.52 -0.42
N VAL A 462 -10.14 -10.14 0.84
CA VAL A 462 -9.48 -8.97 1.44
C VAL A 462 -8.00 -9.32 1.66
N ALA A 463 -7.11 -8.68 0.90
CA ALA A 463 -5.67 -8.93 0.98
C ALA A 463 -5.03 -8.10 2.10
N HIS A 464 -5.51 -6.88 2.34
CA HIS A 464 -5.02 -5.95 3.37
C HIS A 464 -6.19 -5.13 3.93
N SER A 465 -6.04 -4.53 5.12
CA SER A 465 -7.03 -3.60 5.70
C SER A 465 -6.95 -2.18 5.11
N SER A 466 -6.17 -2.00 4.04
CA SER A 466 -5.84 -0.71 3.43
C SER A 466 -5.63 -0.87 1.92
N PRO A 467 -5.77 0.19 1.11
CA PRO A 467 -5.64 0.12 -0.35
C PRO A 467 -4.41 -0.67 -0.84
N VAL A 468 -4.60 -1.55 -1.82
CA VAL A 468 -3.49 -2.27 -2.48
C VAL A 468 -2.89 -1.37 -3.56
N LEU A 469 -1.68 -0.85 -3.32
CA LEU A 469 -1.05 0.16 -4.17
C LEU A 469 -0.35 -0.43 -5.40
N LYS A 470 0.32 -1.58 -5.25
CA LYS A 470 1.14 -2.17 -6.30
C LYS A 470 1.27 -3.67 -6.12
N MET A 471 1.49 -4.38 -7.23
CA MET A 471 1.77 -5.81 -7.27
C MET A 471 3.07 -6.09 -8.03
N ALA A 472 3.78 -7.16 -7.64
CA ALA A 472 4.96 -7.67 -8.33
C ALA A 472 4.99 -9.20 -8.24
N ILE A 473 5.60 -9.88 -9.22
CA ILE A 473 5.62 -11.35 -9.31
C ILE A 473 7.05 -11.84 -9.08
N GLY A 474 7.25 -12.81 -8.20
CA GLY A 474 8.56 -13.42 -8.00
C GLY A 474 8.50 -14.70 -7.17
N ALA A 475 9.38 -15.66 -7.47
CA ALA A 475 9.52 -16.93 -6.73
C ALA A 475 8.19 -17.68 -6.50
N GLY A 476 7.29 -17.68 -7.49
CA GLY A 476 6.00 -18.38 -7.39
C GLY A 476 4.91 -17.62 -6.61
N TYR A 477 5.12 -16.35 -6.29
CA TYR A 477 4.16 -15.51 -5.57
C TYR A 477 3.82 -14.21 -6.32
N ILE A 478 2.58 -13.75 -6.14
CA ILE A 478 2.14 -12.38 -6.37
C ILE A 478 2.32 -11.61 -5.05
N TYR A 479 3.26 -10.68 -5.00
CA TYR A 479 3.43 -9.77 -3.88
C TYR A 479 2.50 -8.57 -4.02
N THR A 480 1.84 -8.21 -2.92
CA THR A 480 0.92 -7.08 -2.81
C THR A 480 1.45 -6.09 -1.79
N LEU A 481 1.63 -4.83 -2.19
CA LEU A 481 2.00 -3.73 -1.30
C LEU A 481 0.74 -2.94 -0.93
N ALA A 482 0.47 -2.80 0.37
CA ALA A 482 -0.61 -1.94 0.86
C ALA A 482 -0.13 -0.53 1.20
N LYS A 483 -1.07 0.42 1.28
CA LYS A 483 -0.80 1.81 1.67
C LYS A 483 -0.21 1.95 3.07
N HIS A 484 -0.54 1.05 3.98
CA HIS A 484 0.10 0.98 5.29
C HIS A 484 1.52 0.37 5.23
N GLY A 485 2.09 0.12 4.05
CA GLY A 485 3.47 -0.36 3.88
C GLY A 485 3.68 -1.86 4.09
N GLY A 486 2.64 -2.63 4.38
CA GLY A 486 2.73 -4.09 4.53
C GLY A 486 2.81 -4.79 3.18
N ILE A 487 3.55 -5.90 3.13
CA ILE A 487 3.76 -6.72 1.93
C ILE A 487 3.36 -8.17 2.22
N ARG A 488 2.45 -8.70 1.40
CA ARG A 488 1.99 -10.11 1.43
C ARG A 488 2.20 -10.77 0.09
N GLY A 489 2.73 -11.99 0.08
CA GLY A 489 2.86 -12.87 -1.08
C GLY A 489 1.72 -13.89 -1.15
N TRP A 490 1.07 -14.00 -2.31
CA TRP A 490 0.00 -14.95 -2.60
C TRP A 490 0.49 -15.95 -3.65
N SER A 491 0.26 -17.25 -3.48
CA SER A 491 0.73 -18.20 -4.49
C SER A 491 0.10 -17.90 -5.86
N ILE A 492 0.90 -17.95 -6.94
CA ILE A 492 0.38 -17.82 -8.31
C ILE A 492 -0.65 -18.91 -8.67
N THR A 493 -0.62 -20.03 -7.94
CA THR A 493 -1.60 -21.11 -8.07
C THR A 493 -2.96 -20.75 -7.46
N SER A 494 -3.01 -19.82 -6.49
CA SER A 494 -4.24 -19.42 -5.80
C SER A 494 -5.20 -18.64 -6.73
N PRO A 495 -6.52 -18.73 -6.54
CA PRO A 495 -7.19 -19.75 -5.72
C PRO A 495 -6.99 -21.15 -6.33
N GLY A 496 -6.72 -22.16 -5.49
CA GLY A 496 -6.39 -23.50 -5.96
C GLY A 496 -6.34 -24.57 -4.87
N PRO A 497 -6.09 -25.84 -5.24
CA PRO A 497 -6.15 -26.98 -4.33
C PRO A 497 -5.05 -26.97 -3.25
N LEU A 498 -3.97 -26.21 -3.44
CA LEU A 498 -2.91 -26.03 -2.45
C LEU A 498 -3.39 -25.20 -1.25
N ASP A 499 -4.35 -24.29 -1.45
CA ASP A 499 -4.79 -23.36 -0.41
C ASP A 499 -5.40 -24.12 0.78
N GLY A 500 -6.19 -25.17 0.52
CA GLY A 500 -6.84 -25.97 1.57
C GLY A 500 -5.87 -26.82 2.39
N ILE A 501 -4.81 -27.34 1.76
CA ILE A 501 -3.78 -28.12 2.47
C ILE A 501 -2.95 -27.19 3.34
N LEU A 502 -2.43 -26.10 2.77
CA LEU A 502 -1.67 -25.10 3.50
C LEU A 502 -2.48 -24.50 4.65
N TYR A 503 -3.77 -24.24 4.44
CA TYR A 503 -4.69 -23.80 5.49
C TYR A 503 -4.76 -24.81 6.65
N SER A 504 -4.96 -26.09 6.35
CA SER A 504 -5.12 -27.14 7.35
C SER A 504 -3.84 -27.33 8.16
N GLU A 505 -2.69 -27.38 7.50
CA GLU A 505 -1.37 -27.52 8.13
C GLU A 505 -1.00 -26.32 9.01
N LEU A 506 -1.24 -25.09 8.52
CA LEU A 506 -0.97 -23.88 9.32
C LEU A 506 -1.89 -23.79 10.53
N THR A 507 -3.20 -24.07 10.37
CA THR A 507 -4.13 -24.11 11.49
C THR A 507 -3.72 -25.14 12.54
N ALA A 508 -3.28 -26.34 12.12
CA ALA A 508 -2.79 -27.37 13.03
C ALA A 508 -1.55 -26.92 13.83
N LYS A 509 -0.69 -26.11 13.21
CA LYS A 509 0.49 -25.50 13.83
C LYS A 509 0.22 -24.14 14.50
N GLY A 510 -1.03 -23.70 14.59
CA GLY A 510 -1.43 -22.39 15.10
C GLY A 510 -0.83 -22.00 16.45
N PHE A 511 -0.67 -22.98 17.33
CA PHE A 511 -0.12 -22.78 18.66
C PHE A 511 1.37 -22.39 18.67
N LEU A 512 2.16 -22.72 17.63
CA LEU A 512 3.59 -22.40 17.56
C LEU A 512 3.85 -20.91 17.36
N TYR A 513 2.92 -20.20 16.72
CA TYR A 513 3.04 -18.78 16.39
C TYR A 513 1.98 -17.91 17.09
N THR A 514 1.24 -18.46 18.04
CA THR A 514 0.31 -17.67 18.87
C THR A 514 1.04 -17.14 20.09
N ARG A 515 0.95 -15.83 20.31
CA ARG A 515 1.44 -15.11 21.49
C ARG A 515 0.28 -14.72 22.38
N MET A 516 0.48 -14.76 23.69
CA MET A 516 -0.49 -14.36 24.69
C MET A 516 0.14 -13.31 25.59
N GLU A 517 -0.42 -12.10 25.56
CA GLU A 517 0.08 -10.96 26.34
C GLU A 517 -0.97 -10.53 27.36
N ASN A 518 -0.50 -10.14 28.54
CA ASN A 518 -1.35 -9.62 29.61
C ASN A 518 -1.07 -8.14 29.83
N LEU A 519 -2.08 -7.32 29.59
CA LEU A 519 -2.01 -5.87 29.67
C LEU A 519 -3.00 -5.34 30.69
N THR A 520 -2.55 -4.44 31.57
CA THR A 520 -3.45 -3.68 32.43
C THR A 520 -3.70 -2.30 31.84
N ILE A 521 -4.97 -1.94 31.67
CA ILE A 521 -5.41 -0.62 31.15
C ILE A 521 -6.20 0.12 32.23
N LEU A 522 -5.75 1.32 32.60
CA LEU A 522 -6.50 2.23 33.46
C LEU A 522 -7.30 3.19 32.60
N THR A 523 -8.61 3.23 32.80
CA THR A 523 -9.49 4.22 32.16
C THR A 523 -10.10 5.11 33.23
N GLY A 524 -10.02 6.43 33.06
CA GLY A 524 -10.59 7.41 33.98
C GLY A 524 -11.50 8.40 33.26
N THR A 525 -12.60 8.80 33.92
CA THR A 525 -13.46 9.89 33.45
C THR A 525 -13.71 10.94 34.53
N TRP A 526 -13.76 12.22 34.14
CA TRP A 526 -14.11 13.30 35.04
C TRP A 526 -14.77 14.50 34.34
N ASN A 527 -16.00 14.84 34.72
CA ASN A 527 -16.58 16.14 34.41
C ASN A 527 -15.99 17.19 35.37
N VAL A 528 -15.18 18.10 34.83
CA VAL A 528 -14.40 19.06 35.63
C VAL A 528 -15.14 20.38 35.88
N ALA A 529 -16.36 20.54 35.35
CA ALA A 529 -17.23 21.68 35.57
C ALA A 529 -16.52 23.05 35.43
N GLN A 530 -15.73 23.18 34.35
CA GLN A 530 -14.91 24.35 33.98
C GLN A 530 -13.83 24.74 35.01
N GLY A 531 -13.55 23.86 35.96
CA GLY A 531 -12.52 24.02 36.97
C GLY A 531 -11.16 23.49 36.54
N ARG A 532 -10.15 23.75 37.38
CA ARG A 532 -8.83 23.13 37.31
C ARG A 532 -8.65 22.26 38.56
N ALA A 533 -8.10 21.05 38.39
CA ALA A 533 -7.79 20.21 39.54
C ALA A 533 -6.60 20.74 40.33
N SER A 534 -6.60 20.48 41.63
CA SER A 534 -5.36 20.56 42.41
C SER A 534 -4.46 19.35 42.12
N LYS A 535 -3.14 19.51 42.32
CA LYS A 535 -2.19 18.39 42.18
C LYS A 535 -2.54 17.21 43.11
N GLY A 536 -2.94 17.50 44.36
CA GLY A 536 -3.37 16.48 45.32
C GLY A 536 -4.60 15.70 44.84
N SER A 537 -5.55 16.38 44.19
CA SER A 537 -6.75 15.75 43.60
C SER A 537 -6.38 14.79 42.47
N LEU A 538 -5.48 15.20 41.57
CA LEU A 538 -4.98 14.35 40.49
C LEU A 538 -4.20 13.15 41.02
N GLU A 539 -3.35 13.33 42.02
CA GLU A 539 -2.62 12.24 42.67
C GLU A 539 -3.57 11.25 43.35
N SER A 540 -4.61 11.74 44.02
CA SER A 540 -5.62 10.89 44.66
C SER A 540 -6.42 10.08 43.64
N TRP A 541 -6.82 10.72 42.53
CA TRP A 541 -7.55 10.07 41.45
C TRP A 541 -6.71 9.02 40.72
N LEU A 542 -5.47 9.38 40.38
CA LEU A 542 -4.55 8.56 39.57
C LEU A 542 -3.65 7.65 40.42
N HIS A 543 -3.83 7.58 41.74
CA HIS A 543 -3.00 6.77 42.65
C HIS A 543 -2.82 5.32 42.20
N SER A 544 -3.83 4.75 41.55
CA SER A 544 -3.79 3.38 41.00
C SER A 544 -2.90 3.20 39.77
N ALA A 545 -2.51 4.28 39.08
CA ALA A 545 -1.72 4.26 37.84
C ALA A 545 -0.27 3.77 38.04
N VAL A 546 0.28 3.91 39.24
CA VAL A 546 1.71 3.69 39.50
C VAL A 546 2.07 2.22 39.72
N SER A 547 1.08 1.33 39.93
CA SER A 547 1.34 -0.02 40.42
C SER A 547 1.84 -0.97 39.33
N ASP A 548 1.09 -1.20 38.25
CA ASP A 548 1.39 -2.19 37.19
C ASP A 548 0.64 -1.90 35.87
N VAL A 549 0.27 -0.63 35.60
CA VAL A 549 -0.52 -0.25 34.42
C VAL A 549 0.40 -0.09 33.18
N GLY A 550 -0.05 -0.58 32.02
CA GLY A 550 0.65 -0.43 30.75
C GLY A 550 0.11 0.72 29.89
N ILE A 551 -1.21 0.94 29.92
CA ILE A 551 -1.89 2.03 29.19
C ILE A 551 -2.82 2.78 30.13
N ILE A 552 -2.77 4.11 30.10
CA ILE A 552 -3.67 5.01 30.83
C ILE A 552 -4.49 5.81 29.82
N VAL A 553 -5.80 5.85 30.00
CA VAL A 553 -6.75 6.57 29.16
C VAL A 553 -7.58 7.49 30.03
N ILE A 554 -7.56 8.80 29.74
CA ILE A 554 -8.31 9.79 30.51
C ILE A 554 -9.27 10.55 29.61
N GLY A 555 -10.55 10.59 30.00
CA GLY A 555 -11.59 11.42 29.39
C GLY A 555 -12.05 12.52 30.34
N LEU A 556 -12.02 13.78 29.89
CA LEU A 556 -12.54 14.92 30.64
C LEU A 556 -13.75 15.53 29.93
N GLN A 557 -14.71 16.04 30.70
CA GLN A 557 -15.87 16.79 30.19
C GLN A 557 -15.96 18.15 30.88
N GLU A 558 -16.55 19.13 30.19
CA GLU A 558 -16.63 20.53 30.64
C GLU A 558 -15.27 21.16 30.97
N VAL A 559 -14.22 20.79 30.23
CA VAL A 559 -12.88 21.41 30.37
C VAL A 559 -12.96 22.92 30.18
N GLU A 560 -13.76 23.37 29.21
CA GLU A 560 -14.04 24.77 28.95
C GLU A 560 -15.44 24.88 28.34
N MET A 561 -16.28 25.75 28.89
CA MET A 561 -17.64 25.99 28.40
C MET A 561 -17.91 27.50 28.36
N GLY A 562 -18.76 27.92 27.43
CA GLY A 562 -19.14 29.32 27.26
C GLY A 562 -19.58 29.59 25.83
N ALA A 563 -20.62 30.39 25.63
CA ALA A 563 -21.18 30.62 24.29
C ALA A 563 -20.15 31.14 23.27
N GLY A 564 -19.27 32.05 23.70
CA GLY A 564 -18.18 32.57 22.87
C GLY A 564 -17.12 31.51 22.56
N PHE A 565 -16.75 30.67 23.54
CA PHE A 565 -15.79 29.58 23.32
C PHE A 565 -16.37 28.52 22.38
N LEU A 566 -17.61 28.07 22.59
CA LEU A 566 -18.26 27.06 21.75
C LEU A 566 -18.37 27.50 20.29
N ALA A 567 -18.69 28.78 20.05
CA ALA A 567 -18.69 29.36 18.71
C ALA A 567 -17.28 29.34 18.10
N MET A 568 -16.26 29.72 18.86
CA MET A 568 -14.86 29.70 18.40
C MET A 568 -14.33 28.28 18.19
N SER A 569 -14.75 27.29 18.98
CA SER A 569 -14.40 25.88 18.81
C SER A 569 -15.02 25.30 17.54
N ALA A 570 -16.29 25.62 17.25
CA ALA A 570 -16.94 25.20 16.00
C ALA A 570 -16.22 25.79 14.77
N VAL A 571 -15.78 27.05 14.86
CA VAL A 571 -14.93 27.66 13.83
C VAL A 571 -13.59 26.93 13.73
N ARG A 572 -12.87 26.74 14.85
CA ARG A 572 -11.56 26.05 14.87
C ARG A 572 -11.62 24.64 14.28
N GLU A 573 -12.67 23.88 14.59
CA GLU A 573 -12.94 22.56 14.03
C GLU A 573 -13.10 22.63 12.50
N SER A 574 -13.82 23.64 11.98
CA SER A 574 -13.97 23.84 10.53
C SER A 574 -12.67 24.23 9.81
N VAL A 575 -11.69 24.77 10.54
CA VAL A 575 -10.34 25.11 10.01
C VAL A 575 -9.28 24.07 10.38
N GLY A 576 -9.65 22.95 11.02
CA GLY A 576 -8.72 21.87 11.39
C GLY A 576 -7.69 22.26 12.47
N ARG A 577 -8.04 23.18 13.38
CA ARG A 577 -7.20 23.52 14.54
C ARG A 577 -7.76 22.90 15.81
N ASP A 578 -6.94 22.05 16.45
CA ASP A 578 -7.35 21.26 17.60
C ASP A 578 -6.89 21.87 18.92
N GLY A 579 -7.73 21.75 19.96
CA GLY A 579 -7.36 22.04 21.34
C GLY A 579 -7.64 23.46 21.86
N SER A 580 -7.75 23.57 23.19
CA SER A 580 -7.78 24.85 23.92
C SER A 580 -6.60 24.99 24.87
N ALA A 581 -6.27 26.22 25.29
CA ALA A 581 -5.19 26.46 26.24
C ALA A 581 -5.46 25.77 27.59
N VAL A 582 -6.73 25.69 27.99
CA VAL A 582 -7.14 24.96 29.20
C VAL A 582 -7.00 23.44 28.99
N GLY A 583 -7.37 22.93 27.82
CA GLY A 583 -7.15 21.53 27.46
C GLY A 583 -5.67 21.15 27.50
N GLN A 584 -4.79 21.98 26.93
CA GLN A 584 -3.35 21.75 26.97
C GLN A 584 -2.81 21.76 28.41
N TRP A 585 -3.27 22.70 29.24
CA TRP A 585 -2.91 22.75 30.66
C TRP A 585 -3.26 21.45 31.39
N TRP A 586 -4.44 20.87 31.11
CA TRP A 586 -4.84 19.58 31.70
C TRP A 586 -3.92 18.45 31.27
N LEU A 587 -3.58 18.38 29.98
CA LEU A 587 -2.69 17.34 29.49
C LEU A 587 -1.30 17.44 30.12
N ASP A 588 -0.74 18.65 30.19
CA ASP A 588 0.60 18.88 30.76
C ASP A 588 0.63 18.64 32.28
N MET A 589 -0.45 19.01 33.00
CA MET A 589 -0.56 18.74 34.43
C MET A 589 -0.68 17.24 34.75
N ILE A 590 -1.36 16.48 33.89
CA ILE A 590 -1.43 15.01 34.01
C ILE A 590 -0.05 14.39 33.70
N ASP A 591 0.65 14.89 32.67
CA ASP A 591 2.02 14.46 32.36
C ASP A 591 2.96 14.64 33.57
N GLU A 592 2.96 15.83 34.17
CA GLU A 592 3.74 16.16 35.37
C GLU A 592 3.35 15.27 36.55
N THR A 593 2.05 15.08 36.79
CA THR A 593 1.58 14.24 37.90
C THR A 593 2.01 12.78 37.75
N LEU A 594 1.85 12.21 36.55
CA LEU A 594 2.29 10.84 36.27
C LEU A 594 3.81 10.70 36.43
N HIS A 595 4.58 11.69 35.97
CA HIS A 595 6.03 11.70 36.12
C HIS A 595 6.45 11.69 37.60
N ASP A 596 5.92 12.60 38.40
CA ASP A 596 6.25 12.74 39.83
C ASP A 596 5.84 11.51 40.66
N MET A 597 4.73 10.87 40.30
CA MET A 597 4.27 9.65 40.95
C MET A 597 5.22 8.47 40.66
N MET A 598 5.72 8.35 39.43
CA MET A 598 6.69 7.31 39.06
C MET A 598 8.05 7.54 39.72
N GLU A 599 8.51 8.79 39.78
CA GLU A 599 9.77 9.15 40.42
C GLU A 599 9.78 8.79 41.91
N ARG A 600 8.72 9.15 42.67
CA ARG A 600 8.61 8.81 44.09
C ARG A 600 8.63 7.31 44.36
N LYS A 601 7.88 6.51 43.59
CA LYS A 601 7.86 5.04 43.77
C LYS A 601 9.23 4.42 43.50
N SER A 602 10.03 5.00 42.61
CA SER A 602 11.39 4.54 42.33
C SER A 602 12.35 4.74 43.52
N GLN A 603 12.12 5.77 44.34
CA GLN A 603 12.94 6.08 45.51
C GLN A 603 12.63 5.16 46.70
N ASP A 604 11.39 4.67 46.82
CA ASP A 604 10.97 3.74 47.89
C ASP A 604 11.50 2.30 47.70
N VAL A 605 11.88 1.91 46.47
CA VAL A 605 12.46 0.58 46.18
C VAL A 605 13.99 0.65 46.30
N MET A 606 14.48 0.50 47.53
CA MET A 606 15.89 0.53 47.94
C MET A 606 16.92 -0.07 46.95
N GLY A 607 17.84 0.76 46.46
CA GLY A 607 19.29 0.47 46.52
C GLY A 607 19.94 -0.49 45.51
N LYS A 608 19.31 -0.85 44.37
CA LYS A 608 20.03 -1.55 43.28
C LYS A 608 20.11 -0.67 42.02
N GLN A 609 21.31 -0.15 41.78
CA GLN A 609 21.71 0.45 40.50
C GLN A 609 21.66 -0.62 39.40
N SER A 610 20.58 -0.68 38.62
CA SER A 610 20.60 -1.06 37.20
C SER A 610 19.20 -0.96 36.58
N HIS A 611 19.14 -0.32 35.40
CA HIS A 611 18.07 -0.32 34.38
C HIS A 611 16.97 0.74 34.48
N GLN A 612 17.14 1.79 33.67
CA GLN A 612 16.13 2.56 32.94
C GLN A 612 14.75 2.66 33.60
N TRP A 613 14.53 3.76 34.31
CA TRP A 613 13.21 4.17 34.80
C TRP A 613 12.24 4.23 33.62
N ARG A 614 11.08 3.59 33.76
CA ARG A 614 10.07 3.44 32.70
C ARG A 614 9.10 4.60 32.81
N LYS A 615 9.08 5.54 31.88
CA LYS A 615 8.17 6.69 31.87
C LYS A 615 6.81 6.29 31.27
N PHE A 616 5.79 7.10 31.50
CA PHE A 616 4.62 7.18 30.63
C PHE A 616 4.83 8.28 29.60
N GLU A 617 4.52 7.98 28.34
CA GLU A 617 4.53 8.95 27.25
C GLU A 617 3.11 9.14 26.71
N ARG A 618 2.73 10.41 26.52
CA ARG A 618 1.46 10.79 25.90
C ARG A 618 1.51 10.50 24.40
N VAL A 619 0.80 9.48 23.96
CA VAL A 619 0.85 9.00 22.56
C VAL A 619 -0.26 9.59 21.67
N GLY A 620 -1.36 10.06 22.26
CA GLY A 620 -2.47 10.64 21.51
C GLY A 620 -3.40 11.46 22.37
N SER A 621 -4.02 12.49 21.79
CA SER A 621 -5.09 13.28 22.43
C SER A 621 -6.05 13.85 21.39
N ARG A 622 -7.29 14.11 21.80
CA ARG A 622 -8.32 14.74 20.97
C ARG A 622 -9.26 15.59 21.82
N GLN A 623 -9.54 16.80 21.37
CA GLN A 623 -10.47 17.72 22.03
C GLN A 623 -11.57 18.19 21.08
N LEU A 624 -12.82 18.15 21.53
CA LEU A 624 -13.97 18.77 20.87
C LEU A 624 -14.69 19.64 21.91
N ALA A 625 -14.55 20.96 21.75
CA ALA A 625 -15.04 21.94 22.72
C ALA A 625 -14.62 21.58 24.16
N GLY A 626 -15.58 21.28 25.04
CA GLY A 626 -15.33 20.93 26.45
C GLY A 626 -14.98 19.46 26.71
N MET A 627 -14.95 18.60 25.69
CA MET A 627 -14.58 17.19 25.83
C MET A 627 -13.13 16.98 25.40
N LEU A 628 -12.36 16.27 26.21
CA LEU A 628 -10.96 15.94 25.95
C LEU A 628 -10.73 14.44 26.21
N ILE A 629 -10.01 13.75 25.35
CA ILE A 629 -9.50 12.40 25.62
C ILE A 629 -8.00 12.35 25.34
N ALA A 630 -7.27 11.61 26.15
CA ALA A 630 -5.85 11.37 25.94
C ALA A 630 -5.42 9.98 26.41
N VAL A 631 -4.36 9.45 25.79
CA VAL A 631 -3.78 8.14 26.07
C VAL A 631 -2.30 8.30 26.37
N TRP A 632 -1.86 7.64 27.44
CA TRP A 632 -0.46 7.49 27.82
C TRP A 632 -0.07 6.02 27.82
N VAL A 633 1.11 5.72 27.28
CA VAL A 633 1.66 4.37 27.17
C VAL A 633 2.97 4.31 27.92
N LYS A 634 3.20 3.21 28.63
CA LYS A 634 4.45 2.97 29.33
C LYS A 634 5.57 2.69 28.32
N ASP A 635 6.77 3.24 28.53
CA ASP A 635 7.88 3.20 27.56
C ASP A 635 8.20 1.80 27.01
N ASN A 636 8.08 0.75 27.82
CA ASN A 636 8.38 -0.62 27.39
C ASN A 636 7.31 -1.26 26.49
N LEU A 637 6.10 -0.71 26.49
CA LEU A 637 4.99 -1.14 25.62
C LEU A 637 4.90 -0.25 24.37
N LYS A 638 5.57 0.91 24.37
CA LYS A 638 5.56 1.84 23.25
C LYS A 638 5.93 1.19 21.90
N PRO A 639 6.94 0.30 21.80
CA PRO A 639 7.28 -0.36 20.53
C PRO A 639 6.15 -1.21 19.96
N ASP A 640 5.17 -1.62 20.78
CA ASP A 640 4.04 -2.46 20.38
C ASP A 640 2.75 -1.64 20.17
N VAL A 641 2.79 -0.32 20.38
CA VAL A 641 1.62 0.56 20.25
C VAL A 641 1.83 1.57 19.13
N GLY A 642 0.84 1.74 18.28
CA GLY A 642 0.93 2.64 17.13
C GLY A 642 -0.38 2.78 16.37
N ASP A 643 -0.29 3.31 15.14
CA ASP A 643 -1.46 3.61 14.29
C ASP A 643 -2.55 4.41 15.02
N ILE A 644 -2.09 5.43 15.74
CA ILE A 644 -2.94 6.28 16.56
C ILE A 644 -3.69 7.24 15.65
N ASP A 645 -5.01 7.18 15.73
CA ASP A 645 -5.95 8.02 15.01
C ASP A 645 -6.97 8.63 15.98
N ALA A 646 -7.52 9.78 15.62
CA ALA A 646 -8.43 10.53 16.46
C ALA A 646 -9.69 10.91 15.70
N ALA A 647 -10.83 10.91 16.39
CA ALA A 647 -12.14 11.24 15.82
C ALA A 647 -12.95 12.12 16.78
N ALA A 648 -13.91 12.87 16.24
CA ALA A 648 -14.82 13.70 17.02
C ALA A 648 -16.21 13.71 16.37
N VAL A 649 -17.27 13.64 17.19
CA VAL A 649 -18.66 13.65 16.74
C VAL A 649 -19.46 14.65 17.59
N PRO A 650 -19.85 15.82 17.04
CA PRO A 650 -20.70 16.78 17.76
C PRO A 650 -22.17 16.32 17.80
N CYS A 651 -22.78 16.34 18.98
CA CYS A 651 -24.20 16.03 19.22
C CYS A 651 -25.00 17.23 19.76
N GLY A 652 -24.39 18.41 19.88
CA GLY A 652 -25.07 19.62 20.31
C GLY A 652 -26.11 20.11 19.31
N PHE A 653 -26.57 21.36 19.47
CA PHE A 653 -27.62 21.93 18.64
C PHE A 653 -27.40 21.67 17.14
N GLY A 654 -28.38 21.03 16.48
CA GLY A 654 -28.32 20.67 15.06
C GLY A 654 -27.24 19.66 14.68
N ARG A 655 -26.68 18.88 15.62
CA ARG A 655 -25.51 17.98 15.41
C ARG A 655 -24.26 18.70 14.88
N ALA A 656 -24.15 20.00 15.18
CA ALA A 656 -23.07 20.87 14.68
C ALA A 656 -22.25 21.52 15.79
N ILE A 657 -22.80 21.62 17.01
CA ILE A 657 -22.12 22.24 18.16
C ILE A 657 -21.48 21.14 19.02
N GLY A 658 -20.20 21.30 19.37
CA GLY A 658 -19.43 20.33 20.14
C GLY A 658 -19.67 20.34 21.66
N ASN A 659 -20.66 21.08 22.19
CA ASN A 659 -20.91 21.15 23.65
C ASN A 659 -21.43 19.83 24.24
N LYS A 660 -21.91 18.94 23.36
CA LYS A 660 -22.31 17.56 23.62
C LYS A 660 -21.80 16.72 22.45
N GLY A 661 -21.56 15.44 22.67
CA GLY A 661 -21.06 14.53 21.64
C GLY A 661 -20.01 13.58 22.18
N ALA A 662 -19.02 13.29 21.35
CA ALA A 662 -17.91 12.41 21.71
C ALA A 662 -16.59 12.79 21.03
N VAL A 663 -15.49 12.44 21.69
CA VAL A 663 -14.14 12.38 21.11
C VAL A 663 -13.61 10.97 21.28
N GLY A 664 -12.91 10.46 20.27
CA GLY A 664 -12.40 9.10 20.27
C GLY A 664 -10.93 9.03 19.88
N LEU A 665 -10.24 8.02 20.41
CA LEU A 665 -8.91 7.59 19.97
C LEU A 665 -8.95 6.12 19.57
N ARG A 666 -8.36 5.82 18.41
CA ARG A 666 -8.08 4.48 17.93
C ARG A 666 -6.58 4.26 18.01
N LEU A 667 -6.15 3.11 18.49
CA LEU A 667 -4.76 2.68 18.48
C LEU A 667 -4.68 1.19 18.17
N ARG A 668 -3.57 0.79 17.57
CA ARG A 668 -3.17 -0.60 17.45
C ARG A 668 -2.24 -0.95 18.61
N VAL A 669 -2.55 -2.04 19.30
CA VAL A 669 -1.72 -2.66 20.35
C VAL A 669 -1.37 -4.05 19.84
N TYR A 670 -0.08 -4.32 19.62
CA TYR A 670 0.42 -5.45 18.84
C TYR A 670 -0.19 -5.46 17.42
N ASP A 671 -1.06 -6.43 17.12
CA ASP A 671 -1.81 -6.57 15.87
C ASP A 671 -3.34 -6.41 16.09
N ARG A 672 -3.77 -5.85 17.22
CA ARG A 672 -5.18 -5.67 17.62
C ARG A 672 -5.60 -4.21 17.72
N ILE A 673 -6.86 -3.92 17.36
CA ILE A 673 -7.41 -2.57 17.29
C ILE A 673 -8.21 -2.26 18.57
N PHE A 674 -7.82 -1.18 19.26
CA PHE A 674 -8.47 -0.68 20.46
C PHE A 674 -9.05 0.72 20.17
N CYS A 675 -10.29 0.95 20.60
CA CYS A 675 -10.96 2.24 20.51
C CYS A 675 -11.42 2.72 21.89
N PHE A 676 -11.12 3.97 22.22
CA PHE A 676 -11.56 4.64 23.44
C PHE A 676 -12.38 5.86 23.08
N VAL A 677 -13.58 5.98 23.63
CA VAL A 677 -14.54 7.03 23.27
C VAL A 677 -15.00 7.73 24.54
N ASN A 678 -14.65 9.02 24.65
CA ASN A 678 -15.12 9.89 25.72
C ASN A 678 -16.37 10.65 25.25
N CYS A 679 -17.48 10.54 25.98
CA CYS A 679 -18.74 11.20 25.65
C CYS A 679 -19.20 12.22 26.69
N HIS A 680 -19.99 13.18 26.19
CA HIS A 680 -20.81 14.06 27.01
C HIS A 680 -22.20 14.17 26.37
N PHE A 681 -23.19 13.42 26.89
CA PHE A 681 -24.52 13.32 26.29
C PHE A 681 -25.54 14.31 26.87
N ALA A 682 -26.69 14.41 26.21
CA ALA A 682 -27.78 15.31 26.58
C ALA A 682 -28.13 15.27 28.09
N ALA A 683 -28.09 16.45 28.71
CA ALA A 683 -28.43 16.63 30.13
C ALA A 683 -29.95 16.70 30.35
N HIS A 684 -30.35 16.73 31.63
CA HIS A 684 -31.72 16.73 32.16
C HIS A 684 -32.37 15.34 32.29
N LEU A 685 -33.19 15.17 33.33
CA LEU A 685 -33.86 13.93 33.71
C LEU A 685 -34.65 13.31 32.54
N GLU A 686 -35.52 14.12 31.92
CA GLU A 686 -36.44 13.73 30.85
C GLU A 686 -35.78 13.40 29.49
N ALA A 687 -34.49 13.67 29.33
CA ALA A 687 -33.84 13.63 28.01
C ALA A 687 -33.30 12.25 27.61
N VAL A 688 -33.88 11.15 28.13
CA VAL A 688 -33.42 9.76 27.87
C VAL A 688 -33.36 9.46 26.38
N GLY A 689 -34.45 9.71 25.65
CA GLY A 689 -34.49 9.47 24.20
C GLY A 689 -33.45 10.27 23.40
N ARG A 690 -33.03 11.46 23.90
CA ARG A 690 -31.94 12.22 23.28
C ARG A 690 -30.58 11.59 23.56
N ARG A 691 -30.32 11.09 24.78
CA ARG A 691 -29.09 10.36 25.11
C ARG A 691 -28.93 9.09 24.27
N ASN A 692 -30.03 8.36 24.07
CA ASN A 692 -30.04 7.19 23.19
C ASN A 692 -29.70 7.57 21.74
N ALA A 693 -30.28 8.67 21.24
CA ALA A 693 -29.99 9.18 19.90
C ALA A 693 -28.58 9.77 19.74
N ASP A 694 -27.99 10.30 20.82
CA ASP A 694 -26.59 10.72 20.86
C ASP A 694 -25.66 9.50 20.75
N PHE A 695 -25.93 8.43 21.51
CA PHE A 695 -25.18 7.17 21.42
C PHE A 695 -25.23 6.56 20.01
N ASP A 696 -26.43 6.37 19.44
CA ASP A 696 -26.59 5.77 18.10
C ASP A 696 -25.86 6.61 17.03
N HIS A 697 -25.96 7.93 17.11
CA HIS A 697 -25.23 8.82 16.22
C HIS A 697 -23.71 8.66 16.34
N VAL A 698 -23.18 8.73 17.57
CA VAL A 698 -21.73 8.56 17.83
C VAL A 698 -21.25 7.21 17.32
N TYR A 699 -21.97 6.12 17.63
CA TYR A 699 -21.56 4.77 17.23
C TYR A 699 -21.51 4.60 15.71
N ARG A 700 -22.47 5.19 14.98
CA ARG A 700 -22.58 5.08 13.51
C ARG A 700 -21.65 6.01 12.75
N THR A 701 -21.37 7.20 13.27
CA THR A 701 -20.68 8.26 12.49
C THR A 701 -19.25 8.53 12.93
N MET A 702 -18.76 7.88 13.99
CA MET A 702 -17.36 8.04 14.40
C MET A 702 -16.42 7.34 13.41
N THR A 703 -15.60 8.14 12.71
CA THR A 703 -14.61 7.67 11.73
C THR A 703 -13.22 8.17 12.08
N PHE A 704 -12.23 7.28 12.15
CA PHE A 704 -10.84 7.53 12.52
C PHE A 704 -9.94 7.80 11.30
N SER A 705 -10.54 8.16 10.17
CA SER A 705 -9.82 8.50 8.94
C SER A 705 -8.99 9.77 9.09
N ARG A 706 -7.72 9.73 8.62
CA ARG A 706 -6.92 10.92 8.38
C ARG A 706 -7.70 11.88 7.46
N GLN A 707 -7.79 13.16 7.81
CA GLN A 707 -7.91 14.24 6.81
C GLN A 707 -6.73 14.10 5.85
N SER A 708 -6.92 13.36 4.75
CA SER A 708 -5.94 13.21 3.69
C SER A 708 -5.86 14.50 2.89
N ASN A 709 -5.32 15.56 3.49
CA ASN A 709 -4.44 16.44 2.73
C ASN A 709 -3.22 15.58 2.39
N LEU A 710 -3.14 15.13 1.13
CA LEU A 710 -1.97 14.58 0.39
C LEU A 710 -2.33 13.56 -0.71
N LEU A 711 -3.59 13.47 -1.15
CA LEU A 711 -3.88 13.11 -2.54
C LEU A 711 -4.30 14.41 -3.24
N ASN A 712 -3.55 14.77 -4.30
CA ASN A 712 -3.57 16.03 -5.06
C ASN A 712 -2.77 17.20 -4.46
N ALA A 713 -1.43 17.07 -4.47
CA ALA A 713 -0.58 18.23 -4.71
C ALA A 713 -0.62 18.55 -6.20
N GLY A 714 -1.71 19.21 -6.61
CA GLY A 714 -1.96 19.74 -7.94
C GLY A 714 -3.20 20.62 -7.85
N ALA A 715 -3.01 21.92 -8.05
CA ALA A 715 -3.97 23.03 -7.94
C ALA A 715 -4.31 23.52 -6.51
N ALA A 716 -3.66 24.62 -6.14
CA ALA A 716 -4.11 25.50 -5.07
C ALA A 716 -5.49 26.10 -5.41
N GLY A 717 -6.42 26.02 -4.45
CA GLY A 717 -7.60 26.87 -4.38
C GLY A 717 -8.95 26.19 -4.65
N ALA A 718 -9.49 25.48 -3.67
CA ALA A 718 -10.95 25.35 -3.48
C ALA A 718 -11.28 25.04 -2.02
N SER A 719 -12.18 25.85 -1.47
CA SER A 719 -12.67 25.83 -0.09
C SER A 719 -13.64 24.67 0.17
N SER A 720 -13.67 24.25 1.43
CA SER A 720 -14.60 23.34 2.11
C SER A 720 -15.98 23.14 1.48
N ALA A 721 -16.34 21.88 1.23
CA ALA A 721 -17.73 21.45 1.21
C ALA A 721 -17.83 20.09 1.92
N VAL A 722 -18.34 20.13 3.15
CA VAL A 722 -18.88 19.00 3.89
C VAL A 722 -19.95 18.35 3.01
N GLN A 723 -19.73 17.09 2.62
CA GLN A 723 -20.67 16.32 1.84
C GLN A 723 -21.88 15.97 2.73
N MET A 724 -22.90 16.83 2.70
CA MET A 724 -24.21 16.50 3.25
C MET A 724 -24.90 15.52 2.31
N VAL A 725 -25.06 14.27 2.76
CA VAL A 725 -26.06 13.36 2.23
C VAL A 725 -27.43 13.93 2.57
N ARG A 726 -28.06 14.60 1.60
CA ARG A 726 -29.49 14.92 1.61
C ARG A 726 -30.16 14.08 0.55
N GLY A 727 -31.05 13.19 1.00
CA GLY A 727 -31.71 12.19 0.16
C GLY A 727 -32.59 12.82 -0.93
N ALA A 728 -32.59 12.15 -2.08
CA ALA A 728 -33.66 12.19 -3.06
C ALA A 728 -33.98 10.75 -3.46
N ASN A 729 -35.27 10.43 -3.47
CA ASN A 729 -35.86 9.10 -3.61
C ASN A 729 -35.29 8.24 -4.74
N ALA A 730 -34.73 7.09 -4.39
CA ALA A 730 -34.63 5.92 -5.27
C ALA A 730 -35.15 4.71 -4.48
N THR A 731 -36.40 4.38 -4.71
CA THR A 731 -37.01 3.12 -4.31
C THR A 731 -36.28 1.96 -4.98
N GLY A 732 -35.73 1.04 -4.19
CA GLY A 732 -35.41 -0.32 -4.61
C GLY A 732 -33.96 -0.60 -5.00
N ALA A 733 -33.08 -0.74 -4.01
CA ALA A 733 -31.95 -1.68 -4.02
C ALA A 733 -31.37 -1.75 -2.60
N ASN A 734 -31.18 -2.96 -2.06
CA ASN A 734 -30.57 -3.18 -0.75
C ASN A 734 -29.13 -2.62 -0.72
N SER A 735 -28.95 -1.38 -0.28
CA SER A 735 -27.64 -0.83 0.03
C SER A 735 -27.20 -1.39 1.38
N VAL A 736 -26.16 -2.22 1.38
CA VAL A 736 -25.43 -2.60 2.60
C VAL A 736 -24.88 -1.31 3.20
N GLU A 737 -25.53 -0.82 4.25
CA GLU A 737 -25.04 0.29 5.07
C GLU A 737 -23.63 -0.10 5.55
N GLY A 738 -22.60 0.70 5.22
CA GLY A 738 -21.22 0.37 5.57
C GLY A 738 -21.08 0.16 7.08
N MET A 739 -20.40 -0.91 7.49
CA MET A 739 -20.18 -1.21 8.91
C MET A 739 -19.42 -0.05 9.58
N PRO A 740 -19.86 0.46 10.74
CA PRO A 740 -19.16 1.55 11.43
C PRO A 740 -17.76 1.12 11.89
N GLU A 741 -16.77 2.01 11.86
CA GLU A 741 -15.38 1.67 12.26
C GLU A 741 -15.26 1.14 13.70
N LEU A 742 -16.12 1.62 14.62
CA LEU A 742 -16.17 1.12 16.00
C LEU A 742 -16.61 -0.35 16.11
N SER A 743 -17.38 -0.85 15.13
CA SER A 743 -17.77 -2.26 15.09
C SER A 743 -16.59 -3.18 14.75
N GLU A 744 -15.60 -2.66 14.03
CA GLU A 744 -14.43 -3.41 13.57
C GLU A 744 -13.32 -3.52 14.62
N ALA A 745 -13.41 -2.81 15.76
CA ALA A 745 -12.40 -2.86 16.81
C ALA A 745 -12.47 -4.16 17.64
N ASP A 746 -11.32 -4.65 18.12
CA ASP A 746 -11.23 -5.82 19.01
C ASP A 746 -11.69 -5.49 20.42
N MET A 747 -11.43 -4.25 20.86
CA MET A 747 -11.92 -3.70 22.12
C MET A 747 -12.42 -2.27 21.91
N VAL A 748 -13.58 -1.95 22.47
CA VAL A 748 -14.14 -0.60 22.51
C VAL A 748 -14.47 -0.24 23.93
N VAL A 749 -14.01 0.92 24.41
CA VAL A 749 -14.33 1.45 25.73
C VAL A 749 -15.03 2.78 25.57
N PHE A 750 -16.27 2.87 26.04
CA PHE A 750 -17.00 4.11 26.20
C PHE A 750 -16.83 4.62 27.63
N LEU A 751 -16.41 5.86 27.79
CA LEU A 751 -16.30 6.53 29.08
C LEU A 751 -16.91 7.92 28.98
N GLY A 752 -17.29 8.52 30.09
CA GLY A 752 -17.71 9.92 30.09
C GLY A 752 -18.87 10.25 31.00
N ASP A 753 -19.38 11.47 30.83
CA ASP A 753 -20.63 11.92 31.43
C ASP A 753 -21.80 11.60 30.47
N PHE A 754 -22.37 10.41 30.63
CA PHE A 754 -23.52 9.99 29.83
C PHE A 754 -24.83 10.64 30.30
N ASN A 755 -24.84 11.34 31.43
CA ASN A 755 -25.97 12.12 31.93
C ASN A 755 -27.28 11.34 32.21
N TYR A 756 -27.27 10.00 32.23
CA TYR A 756 -28.40 9.21 32.70
C TYR A 756 -28.61 9.42 34.21
N ARG A 757 -29.88 9.42 34.62
CA ARG A 757 -30.30 9.79 35.98
C ARG A 757 -31.04 8.65 36.66
N LEU A 758 -31.42 8.88 37.92
CA LEU A 758 -32.35 8.01 38.64
C LEU A 758 -33.78 8.42 38.33
N ASP A 759 -34.60 7.44 37.93
CA ASP A 759 -36.00 7.63 37.60
C ASP A 759 -36.92 7.23 38.76
N ASP A 760 -38.08 7.88 38.89
CA ASP A 760 -39.07 7.60 39.94
C ASP A 760 -38.53 7.62 41.40
N VAL A 761 -37.50 8.43 41.68
CA VAL A 761 -36.94 8.61 43.04
C VAL A 761 -36.84 10.10 43.37
N SER A 762 -37.36 10.51 44.52
CA SER A 762 -37.22 11.89 45.00
C SER A 762 -35.82 12.18 45.55
N TYR A 763 -35.48 13.47 45.69
CA TYR A 763 -34.18 13.86 46.25
C TYR A 763 -33.94 13.28 47.65
N ASP A 764 -34.93 13.35 48.52
CA ASP A 764 -34.82 12.90 49.91
C ASP A 764 -34.71 11.35 49.98
N GLU A 765 -35.49 10.61 49.20
CA GLU A 765 -35.38 9.14 49.12
C GLU A 765 -34.01 8.69 48.59
N ALA A 766 -33.52 9.32 47.51
CA ALA A 766 -32.18 9.02 46.99
C ALA A 766 -31.12 9.25 48.07
N ARG A 767 -31.28 10.32 48.86
CA ARG A 767 -30.35 10.65 49.94
C ARG A 767 -30.37 9.64 51.07
N ASP A 768 -31.54 9.18 51.46
CA ASP A 768 -31.73 8.15 52.47
C ASP A 768 -31.08 6.83 52.02
N PHE A 769 -31.34 6.37 50.79
CA PHE A 769 -30.70 5.15 50.27
C PHE A 769 -29.18 5.27 50.18
N ILE A 770 -28.64 6.43 49.78
CA ILE A 770 -27.18 6.67 49.76
C ILE A 770 -26.60 6.59 51.18
N SER A 771 -27.26 7.20 52.17
CA SER A 771 -26.80 7.18 53.57
C SER A 771 -26.76 5.77 54.16
N GLN A 772 -27.72 4.93 53.76
CA GLN A 772 -27.80 3.52 54.13
C GLN A 772 -26.92 2.61 53.27
N ARG A 773 -26.16 3.18 52.31
CA ARG A 773 -25.37 2.44 51.30
C ARG A 773 -26.18 1.39 50.53
N SER A 774 -27.48 1.63 50.39
CA SER A 774 -28.42 0.74 49.69
C SER A 774 -28.40 1.04 48.19
N PHE A 775 -27.23 0.86 47.56
CA PHE A 775 -27.05 1.18 46.13
C PHE A 775 -27.84 0.25 45.21
N ASP A 776 -28.18 -0.95 45.66
CA ASP A 776 -28.93 -1.94 44.88
C ASP A 776 -30.28 -1.39 44.42
N TRP A 777 -31.04 -0.79 45.33
CA TRP A 777 -32.32 -0.14 45.04
C TRP A 777 -32.18 1.05 44.07
N LEU A 778 -31.12 1.84 44.20
CA LEU A 778 -30.87 2.96 43.30
C LEU A 778 -30.50 2.47 41.89
N ARG A 779 -29.78 1.35 41.76
CA ARG A 779 -29.41 0.79 40.46
C ARG A 779 -30.60 0.24 39.68
N GLU A 780 -31.66 -0.22 40.35
CA GLU A 780 -32.92 -0.60 39.69
C GLU A 780 -33.63 0.58 39.04
N ARG A 781 -33.33 1.80 39.52
CA ARG A 781 -33.90 3.06 39.03
C ARG A 781 -32.95 3.83 38.11
N ASP A 782 -31.79 3.26 37.79
CA ASP A 782 -30.81 3.86 36.89
C ASP A 782 -31.30 3.77 35.43
N GLN A 783 -31.54 4.93 34.81
CA GLN A 783 -32.03 4.99 33.43
C GLN A 783 -31.10 4.28 32.44
N LEU A 784 -29.78 4.35 32.62
CA LEU A 784 -28.84 3.68 31.70
C LEU A 784 -29.02 2.15 31.75
N ARG A 785 -29.12 1.58 32.96
CA ARG A 785 -29.38 0.14 33.12
C ARG A 785 -30.69 -0.29 32.46
N ALA A 786 -31.77 0.47 32.65
CA ALA A 786 -33.05 0.19 32.02
C ALA A 786 -32.95 0.18 30.48
N GLU A 787 -32.28 1.18 29.89
CA GLU A 787 -32.12 1.30 28.44
C GLU A 787 -31.18 0.22 27.86
N MET A 788 -30.13 -0.17 28.57
CA MET A 788 -29.25 -1.29 28.20
C MET A 788 -29.96 -2.64 28.30
N GLU A 789 -30.78 -2.86 29.34
CA GLU A 789 -31.58 -4.07 29.53
C GLU A 789 -32.67 -4.19 28.45
N ALA A 790 -33.21 -3.07 27.98
CA ALA A 790 -34.13 -2.99 26.86
C ALA A 790 -33.44 -3.18 25.49
N GLY A 791 -32.11 -3.04 25.43
CA GLY A 791 -31.34 -3.12 24.18
C GLY A 791 -31.44 -1.87 23.31
N ASN A 792 -31.75 -0.71 23.90
CA ASN A 792 -31.87 0.56 23.19
C ASN A 792 -30.51 1.26 23.00
N VAL A 793 -29.54 0.99 23.88
CA VAL A 793 -28.20 1.60 23.87
C VAL A 793 -27.11 0.61 24.27
N PHE A 794 -25.88 0.87 23.84
CA PHE A 794 -24.67 0.13 24.20
C PHE A 794 -24.80 -1.40 24.02
N GLN A 795 -25.49 -1.84 22.98
CA GLN A 795 -25.84 -3.23 22.74
C GLN A 795 -24.60 -4.13 22.78
N GLY A 796 -24.62 -5.16 23.64
CA GLY A 796 -23.51 -6.09 23.83
C GLY A 796 -22.34 -5.59 24.68
N MET A 797 -22.36 -4.33 25.11
CA MET A 797 -21.34 -3.79 26.02
C MET A 797 -21.62 -4.20 27.47
N ARG A 798 -20.57 -4.13 28.28
CA ARG A 798 -20.55 -4.55 29.67
C ARG A 798 -20.12 -3.41 30.59
N GLU A 799 -20.67 -3.43 31.79
CA GLU A 799 -20.34 -2.50 32.86
C GLU A 799 -20.12 -3.28 34.15
N ALA A 800 -19.04 -3.01 34.88
CA ALA A 800 -18.86 -3.59 36.21
C ALA A 800 -19.95 -3.09 37.17
N VAL A 801 -20.38 -3.96 38.10
CA VAL A 801 -21.41 -3.58 39.08
C VAL A 801 -20.93 -2.40 39.91
N ILE A 802 -21.73 -1.34 39.93
CA ILE A 802 -21.43 -0.11 40.66
C ILE A 802 -21.63 -0.34 42.17
N THR A 803 -20.55 -0.20 42.93
CA THR A 803 -20.51 -0.32 44.39
C THR A 803 -20.20 0.99 45.10
N PHE A 804 -20.13 2.11 44.36
CA PHE A 804 -19.84 3.45 44.86
C PHE A 804 -21.08 4.36 44.77
N ALA A 805 -21.10 5.43 45.57
CA ALA A 805 -22.24 6.35 45.62
C ALA A 805 -22.39 7.18 44.32
N PRO A 806 -23.58 7.71 44.00
CA PRO A 806 -23.81 8.56 42.83
C PRO A 806 -22.80 9.70 42.72
N THR A 807 -22.23 9.93 41.53
CA THR A 807 -21.09 10.85 41.32
C THR A 807 -21.52 12.29 41.09
N TYR A 808 -22.81 12.52 40.89
CA TYR A 808 -23.45 13.82 40.68
C TYR A 808 -24.64 13.97 41.63
N LYS A 809 -25.05 15.13 42.12
CA LYS A 809 -24.42 16.47 42.02
C LYS A 809 -23.91 16.89 43.39
N PHE A 810 -22.69 17.40 43.45
CA PHE A 810 -22.06 17.86 44.68
C PHE A 810 -21.87 19.39 44.72
N ASP A 811 -21.86 19.95 45.91
CA ASP A 811 -21.35 21.29 46.17
C ASP A 811 -19.81 21.25 46.16
N LYS A 812 -19.19 22.15 45.38
CA LYS A 812 -17.73 22.20 45.24
C LYS A 812 -17.06 22.47 46.58
N HIS A 813 -15.90 21.86 46.81
CA HIS A 813 -15.09 21.98 48.02
C HIS A 813 -15.74 21.46 49.32
N VAL A 814 -16.87 20.76 49.23
CA VAL A 814 -17.49 20.06 50.36
C VAL A 814 -17.15 18.58 50.28
N ALA A 815 -16.46 18.08 51.31
CA ALA A 815 -16.02 16.70 51.39
C ALA A 815 -17.15 15.74 51.81
N GLY A 816 -17.04 14.49 51.36
CA GLY A 816 -17.88 13.38 51.81
C GLY A 816 -19.34 13.43 51.33
N LEU A 817 -20.13 12.49 51.84
CA LEU A 817 -21.53 12.31 51.45
C LEU A 817 -22.46 13.44 51.93
N SER A 818 -22.00 14.36 52.77
CA SER A 818 -22.75 15.58 53.11
C SER A 818 -22.75 16.63 52.01
N GLY A 819 -21.85 16.49 51.02
CA GLY A 819 -21.68 17.47 49.96
C GLY A 819 -22.64 17.36 48.78
N TYR A 820 -23.70 16.54 48.82
CA TYR A 820 -24.68 16.55 47.73
C TYR A 820 -25.52 17.83 47.76
N ASP A 821 -25.92 18.29 46.56
CA ASP A 821 -26.57 19.58 46.27
C ASP A 821 -27.55 20.05 47.35
N SER A 822 -27.07 20.96 48.21
CA SER A 822 -27.87 21.62 49.25
C SER A 822 -28.53 22.91 48.74
N GLY A 823 -28.35 23.24 47.46
CA GLY A 823 -28.89 24.44 46.83
C GLY A 823 -30.39 24.36 46.53
N GLU A 824 -30.94 25.49 46.07
CA GLU A 824 -32.38 25.65 45.81
C GLU A 824 -32.95 24.65 44.77
N LYS A 825 -32.10 24.14 43.87
CA LYS A 825 -32.51 23.22 42.79
C LYS A 825 -32.60 21.76 43.23
N LYS A 826 -32.04 21.40 44.38
CA LYS A 826 -32.01 20.03 44.96
C LYS A 826 -31.94 18.93 43.89
N ARG A 827 -30.86 18.92 43.10
CA ARG A 827 -30.72 17.93 42.02
C ARG A 827 -30.59 16.53 42.61
N ILE A 828 -31.46 15.62 42.17
CA ILE A 828 -31.43 14.21 42.56
C ILE A 828 -30.04 13.62 42.22
N PRO A 829 -29.37 12.97 43.19
CA PRO A 829 -28.11 12.30 42.94
C PRO A 829 -28.19 11.27 41.79
N ALA A 830 -27.17 11.16 40.95
CA ALA A 830 -27.14 10.25 39.82
C ALA A 830 -25.73 9.74 39.48
N TRP A 831 -25.66 8.55 38.88
CA TRP A 831 -24.44 8.01 38.26
C TRP A 831 -24.35 8.48 36.81
N CYS A 832 -23.99 9.76 36.65
CA CYS A 832 -23.77 10.37 35.34
C CYS A 832 -22.49 9.87 34.68
N ASP A 833 -21.44 9.65 35.47
CA ASP A 833 -20.08 9.34 35.02
C ASP A 833 -19.86 7.81 34.97
N ARG A 834 -19.66 7.24 33.77
CA ARG A 834 -19.71 5.79 33.53
C ARG A 834 -18.58 5.30 32.64
N ILE A 835 -18.25 4.01 32.73
CA ILE A 835 -17.25 3.34 31.89
C ILE A 835 -17.80 1.98 31.48
N LEU A 836 -18.06 1.81 30.18
CA LEU A 836 -18.56 0.59 29.55
C LEU A 836 -17.56 0.09 28.52
N TYR A 837 -17.59 -1.21 28.25
CA TYR A 837 -16.67 -1.79 27.28
C TYR A 837 -17.24 -3.00 26.53
N ARG A 838 -16.68 -3.28 25.37
CA ARG A 838 -16.85 -4.50 24.58
C ARG A 838 -15.46 -5.04 24.25
N ASP A 839 -15.28 -6.35 24.33
CA ASP A 839 -14.10 -7.05 23.84
C ASP A 839 -14.48 -8.02 22.71
N SER A 840 -13.62 -9.00 22.41
CA SER A 840 -13.87 -9.98 21.36
C SER A 840 -14.78 -11.14 21.78
N ARG A 841 -15.20 -11.21 23.05
CA ARG A 841 -15.98 -12.35 23.55
C ARG A 841 -17.44 -12.28 23.10
N ARG A 842 -17.90 -13.37 22.47
CA ARG A 842 -19.32 -13.55 22.05
C ARG A 842 -20.19 -14.13 23.16
N THR A 843 -19.63 -15.00 24.00
CA THR A 843 -20.34 -15.70 25.08
C THR A 843 -19.53 -15.64 26.38
N LEU A 844 -20.22 -15.67 27.52
CA LEU A 844 -19.57 -15.80 28.82
C LEU A 844 -18.84 -17.15 28.88
N GLY A 845 -17.55 -17.12 29.23
CA GLY A 845 -16.69 -18.31 29.33
C GLY A 845 -15.80 -18.59 28.12
N SER A 846 -15.84 -17.77 27.06
CA SER A 846 -14.85 -17.87 25.97
C SER A 846 -13.44 -17.61 26.50
N GLU A 847 -12.46 -18.43 26.07
CA GLU A 847 -11.04 -18.27 26.40
C GLU A 847 -10.30 -17.46 25.32
N CYS A 848 -9.20 -16.82 25.72
CA CYS A 848 -8.45 -15.93 24.84
C CYS A 848 -7.64 -16.77 23.84
N SER A 849 -7.83 -16.48 22.56
CA SER A 849 -7.25 -17.24 21.44
C SER A 849 -7.24 -16.38 20.18
N LEU A 850 -6.60 -16.80 19.10
CA LEU A 850 -6.63 -16.03 17.86
C LEU A 850 -8.05 -15.81 17.29
N GLU A 851 -9.01 -16.70 17.58
CA GLU A 851 -10.43 -16.50 17.19
C GLU A 851 -11.20 -15.57 18.13
N CYS A 852 -10.73 -15.40 19.37
CA CYS A 852 -11.26 -14.48 20.37
C CYS A 852 -10.11 -13.68 20.98
N PRO A 853 -9.51 -12.75 20.21
CA PRO A 853 -8.15 -12.28 20.47
C PRO A 853 -8.02 -11.32 21.64
N VAL A 854 -9.09 -10.65 22.05
CA VAL A 854 -9.05 -9.73 23.18
C VAL A 854 -10.12 -10.11 24.18
N ILE A 855 -9.69 -10.43 25.39
CA ILE A 855 -10.55 -10.73 26.52
C ILE A 855 -10.20 -9.79 27.65
N SER A 856 -11.17 -9.04 28.13
CA SER A 856 -10.95 -8.08 29.21
C SER A 856 -11.85 -8.37 30.40
N SER A 857 -11.32 -8.21 31.61
CA SER A 857 -12.06 -8.28 32.86
C SER A 857 -11.80 -7.04 33.71
N VAL A 858 -12.80 -6.60 34.47
CA VAL A 858 -12.66 -5.46 35.36
C VAL A 858 -12.19 -5.91 36.73
N SER A 859 -11.04 -5.38 37.16
CA SER A 859 -10.46 -5.65 38.49
C SER A 859 -10.79 -4.58 39.53
N ARG A 860 -11.17 -3.38 39.09
CA ARG A 860 -11.55 -2.26 39.93
C ARG A 860 -12.48 -1.33 39.18
N TYR A 861 -13.54 -0.86 39.84
CA TYR A 861 -14.44 0.17 39.33
C TYR A 861 -14.91 1.06 40.49
N GLU A 862 -14.34 2.26 40.59
CA GLU A 862 -14.44 3.09 41.80
C GLU A 862 -14.56 4.58 41.45
N SER A 863 -15.25 5.34 42.30
CA SER A 863 -15.22 6.80 42.28
C SER A 863 -14.27 7.35 43.35
N CYS A 864 -13.52 8.40 43.06
CA CYS A 864 -12.70 9.09 44.05
C CYS A 864 -13.53 10.16 44.77
N MET A 865 -14.16 9.78 45.88
CA MET A 865 -15.07 10.66 46.65
C MET A 865 -14.34 11.78 47.40
N ASP A 866 -13.04 11.63 47.64
CA ASP A 866 -12.20 12.62 48.33
C ASP A 866 -11.88 13.86 47.47
N VAL A 867 -12.04 13.74 46.14
CA VAL A 867 -11.84 14.85 45.21
C VAL A 867 -13.05 15.77 45.21
N THR A 868 -12.83 17.07 45.47
CA THR A 868 -13.92 18.06 45.67
C THR A 868 -13.89 19.24 44.71
N ASP A 869 -13.00 19.24 43.71
CA ASP A 869 -12.80 20.37 42.79
C ASP A 869 -13.97 20.62 41.82
N SER A 870 -14.84 19.62 41.64
CA SER A 870 -15.99 19.65 40.74
C SER A 870 -17.28 19.26 41.47
N ASP A 871 -18.43 19.59 40.86
CA ASP A 871 -19.73 19.06 41.28
C ASP A 871 -19.96 17.60 40.84
N HIS A 872 -18.98 17.03 40.12
CA HIS A 872 -18.86 15.61 39.83
C HIS A 872 -17.65 14.98 40.54
N LYS A 873 -17.75 13.68 40.81
CA LYS A 873 -16.65 12.86 41.34
C LYS A 873 -15.98 12.05 40.22
N PRO A 874 -14.65 12.07 40.09
CA PRO A 874 -13.97 11.32 39.05
C PRO A 874 -14.11 9.81 39.28
N VAL A 875 -14.16 9.06 38.18
CA VAL A 875 -14.35 7.60 38.16
C VAL A 875 -13.16 6.93 37.48
N ILE A 876 -12.75 5.78 37.98
CA ILE A 876 -11.72 4.92 37.39
C ILE A 876 -12.22 3.50 37.18
N CYS A 877 -11.75 2.88 36.11
CA CYS A 877 -11.90 1.46 35.82
C CYS A 877 -10.53 0.87 35.48
N LEU A 878 -10.19 -0.27 36.08
CA LEU A 878 -8.95 -0.99 35.82
C LEU A 878 -9.24 -2.32 35.11
N PHE A 879 -8.90 -2.37 33.83
CA PHE A 879 -9.05 -3.55 32.99
C PHE A 879 -7.81 -4.43 33.05
N SER A 880 -8.00 -5.73 33.26
CA SER A 880 -7.02 -6.76 32.94
C SER A 880 -7.38 -7.33 31.57
N VAL A 881 -6.49 -7.20 30.60
CA VAL A 881 -6.73 -7.53 29.19
C VAL A 881 -5.75 -8.63 28.77
N GLU A 882 -6.27 -9.76 28.35
CA GLU A 882 -5.53 -10.83 27.68
C GLU A 882 -5.60 -10.60 26.17
N ILE A 883 -4.46 -10.63 25.49
CA ILE A 883 -4.33 -10.35 24.06
C ILE A 883 -3.64 -11.53 23.37
N ALA A 884 -4.36 -12.20 22.46
CA ALA A 884 -3.78 -13.18 21.57
C ALA A 884 -3.37 -12.52 20.25
N HIS A 885 -2.09 -12.63 19.86
CA HIS A 885 -1.55 -12.11 18.60
C HIS A 885 -0.69 -13.13 17.85
N ILE A 886 -0.46 -12.88 16.55
CA ILE A 886 0.36 -13.74 15.71
C ILE A 886 1.80 -13.23 15.70
N ASP A 887 2.76 -14.11 15.99
CA ASP A 887 4.17 -13.87 15.65
C ASP A 887 4.38 -14.18 14.16
N GLU A 888 4.38 -13.13 13.34
CA GLU A 888 4.45 -13.28 11.88
C GLU A 888 5.81 -13.82 11.40
N SER A 889 6.87 -13.72 12.21
CA SER A 889 8.18 -14.34 11.91
C SER A 889 8.10 -15.85 12.01
N VAL A 890 7.62 -16.36 13.14
CA VAL A 890 7.49 -17.81 13.38
C VAL A 890 6.50 -18.42 12.40
N ARG A 891 5.36 -17.76 12.17
CA ARG A 891 4.37 -18.23 11.18
C ARG A 891 4.98 -18.35 9.78
N ARG A 892 5.82 -17.39 9.37
CA ARG A 892 6.50 -17.40 8.08
C ARG A 892 7.50 -18.55 7.95
N GLN A 893 8.25 -18.84 9.01
CA GLN A 893 9.15 -20.00 9.06
C GLN A 893 8.35 -21.31 8.95
N GLU A 894 7.25 -21.45 9.70
CA GLU A 894 6.38 -22.64 9.60
C GLU A 894 5.77 -22.79 8.20
N PHE A 895 5.37 -21.69 7.56
CA PHE A 895 4.89 -21.69 6.19
C PHE A 895 5.95 -22.27 5.24
N GLY A 896 7.19 -21.78 5.34
CA GLY A 896 8.31 -22.29 4.54
C GLY A 896 8.63 -23.76 4.82
N ASP A 897 8.58 -24.18 6.07
CA ASP A 897 8.81 -25.57 6.45
C ASP A 897 7.73 -26.50 5.92
N ILE A 898 6.44 -26.10 5.93
CA ILE A 898 5.37 -26.88 5.31
C ILE A 898 5.63 -27.03 3.80
N VAL A 899 5.93 -25.93 3.11
CA VAL A 899 6.21 -25.95 1.66
C VAL A 899 7.40 -26.85 1.32
N ARG A 900 8.45 -26.88 2.16
CA ARG A 900 9.67 -27.67 1.95
C ARG A 900 9.58 -29.13 2.38
N SER A 901 8.78 -29.46 3.39
CA SER A 901 8.78 -30.79 4.02
C SER A 901 7.52 -31.62 3.79
N ASN A 902 6.37 -31.00 3.52
CA ASN A 902 5.13 -31.73 3.30
C ASN A 902 5.09 -32.33 1.89
N GLU A 903 5.08 -33.66 1.80
CA GLU A 903 5.15 -34.38 0.53
C GLU A 903 3.92 -34.11 -0.36
N GLU A 904 2.72 -34.00 0.20
CA GLU A 904 1.51 -33.69 -0.58
C GLU A 904 1.60 -32.31 -1.24
N VAL A 905 2.05 -31.30 -0.48
CA VAL A 905 2.29 -29.94 -0.99
C VAL A 905 3.33 -29.97 -2.11
N ARG A 906 4.46 -30.66 -1.91
CA ARG A 906 5.52 -30.76 -2.92
C ARG A 906 5.06 -31.46 -4.20
N CYS A 907 4.38 -32.60 -4.08
CA CYS A 907 3.84 -33.32 -5.24
C CYS A 907 2.88 -32.42 -6.04
N LYS A 908 1.96 -31.72 -5.37
CA LYS A 908 1.02 -30.81 -6.04
C LYS A 908 1.71 -29.61 -6.68
N ILE A 909 2.72 -29.02 -6.03
CA ILE A 909 3.53 -27.96 -6.64
C ILE A 909 4.22 -28.50 -7.90
N GLN A 910 4.85 -29.67 -7.83
CA GLN A 910 5.53 -30.28 -8.98
C GLN A 910 4.57 -30.58 -10.15
N GLU A 911 3.35 -31.02 -9.85
CA GLU A 911 2.30 -31.26 -10.85
C GLU A 911 1.83 -29.94 -11.50
N LEU A 912 1.49 -28.94 -10.69
CA LEU A 912 0.99 -27.64 -11.17
C LEU A 912 2.05 -26.82 -11.91
N CYS A 913 3.32 -26.95 -11.51
CA CYS A 913 4.46 -26.23 -12.08
C CYS A 913 5.14 -26.99 -13.23
N LYS A 914 4.58 -28.12 -13.70
CA LYS A 914 5.15 -28.89 -14.80
C LYS A 914 5.23 -28.05 -16.08
N ILE A 915 6.42 -27.97 -16.67
CA ILE A 915 6.63 -27.30 -17.96
C ILE A 915 6.19 -28.24 -19.08
N PRO A 916 5.28 -27.81 -19.98
CA PRO A 916 4.88 -28.60 -21.13
C PRO A 916 6.05 -28.92 -22.07
N GLU A 917 6.01 -30.10 -22.69
CA GLU A 917 6.98 -30.49 -23.69
C GLU A 917 6.72 -29.76 -25.01
N THR A 918 7.72 -29.02 -25.50
CA THR A 918 7.64 -28.26 -26.75
C THR A 918 8.79 -28.57 -27.68
N ILE A 919 8.52 -28.52 -28.99
CA ILE A 919 9.52 -28.71 -30.05
C ILE A 919 9.57 -27.46 -30.92
N VAL A 920 10.78 -27.03 -31.27
CA VAL A 920 11.04 -25.89 -32.16
C VAL A 920 11.52 -26.41 -33.51
N SER A 921 11.02 -25.86 -34.63
CA SER A 921 11.29 -26.38 -35.98
C SER A 921 12.74 -26.24 -36.46
N THR A 922 13.48 -25.24 -35.95
CA THR A 922 14.89 -25.02 -36.31
C THR A 922 15.64 -24.30 -35.20
N ASN A 923 16.95 -24.55 -35.11
CA ASN A 923 17.88 -23.85 -34.24
C ASN A 923 18.71 -22.80 -34.98
N ASN A 924 18.58 -22.71 -36.31
CA ASN A 924 19.30 -21.75 -37.15
C ASN A 924 18.36 -21.18 -38.21
N ILE A 925 18.38 -19.86 -38.36
CA ILE A 925 17.65 -19.10 -39.38
C ILE A 925 18.67 -18.25 -40.12
N ILE A 926 18.69 -18.34 -41.44
CA ILE A 926 19.51 -17.50 -42.30
C ILE A 926 18.55 -16.63 -43.09
N LEU A 927 18.70 -15.31 -42.97
CA LEU A 927 17.86 -14.33 -43.64
C LEU A 927 18.72 -13.53 -44.64
N GLN A 928 18.23 -13.36 -45.86
CA GLN A 928 18.88 -12.59 -46.93
C GLN A 928 17.89 -11.52 -47.42
N ASN A 929 18.29 -10.26 -47.61
CA ASN A 929 17.37 -9.18 -48.03
C ASN A 929 16.13 -9.03 -47.11
N GLN A 930 14.98 -8.55 -47.61
CA GLN A 930 13.69 -8.46 -46.90
C GLN A 930 13.02 -9.84 -46.69
N ASP A 931 13.78 -10.92 -46.48
CA ASP A 931 13.23 -12.26 -46.30
C ASP A 931 12.50 -12.41 -44.95
N THR A 932 11.45 -13.23 -44.95
CA THR A 932 10.72 -13.67 -43.74
C THR A 932 10.84 -15.18 -43.60
N SER A 933 11.28 -15.65 -42.43
CA SER A 933 11.28 -17.07 -42.07
C SER A 933 10.21 -17.36 -41.04
N ILE A 934 9.58 -18.54 -41.12
CA ILE A 934 8.57 -18.99 -40.14
C ILE A 934 9.23 -19.97 -39.17
N LEU A 935 9.24 -19.62 -37.90
CA LEU A 935 9.61 -20.48 -36.79
C LEU A 935 8.36 -21.14 -36.23
N ARG A 936 8.33 -22.47 -36.15
CA ARG A 936 7.20 -23.21 -35.59
C ARG A 936 7.54 -23.75 -34.20
N ILE A 937 6.70 -23.46 -33.23
CA ILE A 937 6.78 -23.96 -31.86
C ILE A 937 5.59 -24.88 -31.63
N THR A 938 5.83 -26.17 -31.42
CA THR A 938 4.79 -27.20 -31.27
C THR A 938 4.66 -27.60 -29.80
N ASN A 939 3.46 -27.54 -29.25
CA ASN A 939 3.16 -28.13 -27.95
C ASN A 939 2.84 -29.63 -28.14
N LYS A 940 3.62 -30.50 -27.49
CA LYS A 940 3.45 -31.96 -27.53
C LYS A 940 2.63 -32.49 -26.36
N CYS A 941 2.27 -31.64 -25.41
CA CYS A 941 1.36 -32.04 -24.34
C CYS A 941 -0.09 -32.04 -24.81
N THR A 942 -0.84 -33.03 -24.33
CA THR A 942 -2.26 -33.25 -24.61
C THR A 942 -3.19 -32.56 -23.59
N GLU A 943 -2.68 -32.21 -22.41
CA GLU A 943 -3.51 -31.70 -21.30
C GLU A 943 -3.22 -30.24 -20.94
N SER A 944 -1.98 -29.78 -21.12
CA SER A 944 -1.51 -28.48 -20.64
C SER A 944 -1.22 -27.50 -21.77
N ILE A 945 -1.60 -26.23 -21.59
CA ILE A 945 -1.17 -25.16 -22.49
C ILE A 945 0.31 -24.85 -22.24
N ALA A 946 1.04 -24.53 -23.30
CA ALA A 946 2.40 -24.00 -23.22
C ALA A 946 2.37 -22.49 -23.45
N LEU A 947 3.12 -21.75 -22.64
CA LEU A 947 3.32 -20.31 -22.81
C LEU A 947 4.73 -20.11 -23.33
N PHE A 948 4.90 -19.28 -24.36
CA PHE A 948 6.21 -18.98 -24.91
C PHE A 948 6.48 -17.48 -24.92
N GLU A 949 7.74 -17.12 -24.75
CA GLU A 949 8.28 -15.77 -24.91
C GLU A 949 9.62 -15.87 -25.62
N ILE A 950 9.88 -14.97 -26.56
CA ILE A 950 11.11 -14.90 -27.35
C ILE A 950 11.86 -13.65 -26.94
N VAL A 951 13.10 -13.84 -26.50
CA VAL A 951 14.01 -12.74 -26.15
C VAL A 951 15.30 -12.84 -26.94
N CYS A 952 16.03 -11.73 -27.06
CA CYS A 952 17.36 -11.71 -27.67
C CYS A 952 18.43 -11.73 -26.57
N GLN A 953 19.25 -12.78 -26.53
CA GLN A 953 20.33 -12.91 -25.55
C GLN A 953 21.54 -12.04 -25.91
N GLY A 954 21.79 -11.82 -27.20
CA GLY A 954 22.89 -10.97 -27.65
C GLY A 954 23.06 -10.90 -29.15
N GLU A 955 23.86 -9.93 -29.58
CA GLU A 955 24.20 -9.68 -30.98
C GLU A 955 25.72 -9.72 -31.19
N SER A 956 26.15 -10.19 -32.35
CA SER A 956 27.54 -10.21 -32.78
C SER A 956 27.67 -9.82 -34.24
N THR A 957 28.72 -9.06 -34.57
CA THR A 957 29.20 -8.91 -35.94
C THR A 957 30.12 -10.06 -36.29
N ILE A 958 29.91 -10.63 -37.48
CA ILE A 958 30.71 -11.73 -37.99
C ILE A 958 32.00 -11.16 -38.59
N LYS A 959 33.14 -11.70 -38.17
CA LYS A 959 34.45 -11.32 -38.70
C LYS A 959 34.68 -11.96 -40.07
N ASP A 960 35.65 -11.44 -40.83
CA ASP A 960 35.99 -11.91 -42.18
C ASP A 960 36.41 -13.40 -42.26
N ASP A 961 36.69 -14.04 -41.11
CA ASP A 961 36.99 -15.47 -40.95
C ASP A 961 35.74 -16.36 -40.78
N GLY A 962 34.54 -15.79 -40.77
CA GLY A 962 33.27 -16.49 -40.60
C GLY A 962 32.90 -16.81 -39.15
N GLN A 963 33.72 -16.42 -38.16
CA GLN A 963 33.42 -16.57 -36.75
C GLN A 963 32.71 -15.31 -36.20
N ALA A 964 31.69 -15.53 -35.38
CA ALA A 964 31.06 -14.46 -34.61
C ALA A 964 32.06 -13.93 -33.56
N SER A 965 32.14 -12.60 -33.40
CA SER A 965 32.80 -11.99 -32.24
C SER A 965 32.03 -12.28 -30.93
N TYR A 966 32.58 -11.90 -29.77
CA TYR A 966 31.89 -12.04 -28.48
C TYR A 966 30.49 -11.43 -28.56
N HIS A 967 29.45 -12.21 -28.22
CA HIS A 967 28.07 -11.71 -28.25
C HIS A 967 27.91 -10.62 -27.18
N HIS A 968 27.60 -9.40 -27.62
CA HIS A 968 27.29 -8.32 -26.69
C HIS A 968 25.89 -8.57 -26.11
N PRO A 969 25.74 -8.59 -24.77
CA PRO A 969 24.43 -8.73 -24.15
C PRO A 969 23.52 -7.57 -24.58
N ARG A 970 22.28 -7.85 -25.01
CA ARG A 970 21.32 -6.82 -25.44
C ARG A 970 20.26 -6.47 -24.39
N GLY A 971 20.58 -6.62 -23.11
CA GLY A 971 19.60 -6.44 -22.02
C GLY A 971 18.48 -7.49 -22.07
N PHE A 972 17.49 -7.39 -21.18
CA PHE A 972 16.44 -8.43 -21.02
C PHE A 972 15.53 -8.59 -22.26
N PHE A 973 15.43 -7.57 -23.12
CA PHE A 973 14.46 -7.53 -24.22
C PHE A 973 14.98 -7.04 -25.57
N GLY A 974 16.26 -6.71 -25.77
CA GLY A 974 16.69 -5.97 -26.96
C GLY A 974 16.82 -6.82 -28.23
N PHE A 975 15.75 -7.01 -29.01
CA PHE A 975 15.93 -7.41 -30.40
C PHE A 975 16.81 -6.35 -31.11
N PRO A 976 17.74 -6.75 -31.98
CA PRO A 976 18.47 -5.78 -32.80
C PRO A 976 17.51 -5.00 -33.68
N ARG A 977 17.83 -3.72 -33.94
CA ARG A 977 17.00 -2.85 -34.78
C ARG A 977 16.80 -3.34 -36.21
N TRP A 978 17.54 -4.32 -36.70
CA TRP A 978 17.36 -4.93 -38.03
C TRP A 978 16.44 -6.15 -38.03
N LEU A 979 16.07 -6.65 -36.85
CA LEU A 979 15.34 -7.91 -36.67
C LEU A 979 13.95 -7.65 -36.07
N GLN A 980 12.93 -8.21 -36.72
CA GLN A 980 11.56 -8.22 -36.22
C GLN A 980 11.11 -9.66 -35.94
N VAL A 981 10.50 -9.86 -34.76
CA VAL A 981 9.92 -11.13 -34.34
C VAL A 981 8.46 -10.89 -33.96
N THR A 982 7.54 -11.61 -34.57
CA THR A 982 6.10 -11.42 -34.31
C THR A 982 5.32 -12.73 -34.48
N PRO A 983 4.45 -13.10 -33.53
CA PRO A 983 4.39 -12.56 -32.16
C PRO A 983 5.62 -12.98 -31.35
N ALA A 984 6.11 -12.11 -30.47
CA ALA A 984 7.24 -12.46 -29.59
C ALA A 984 6.83 -13.31 -28.38
N ALA A 985 5.55 -13.33 -28.00
CA ALA A 985 5.04 -14.21 -26.95
C ALA A 985 3.62 -14.69 -27.28
N GLY A 986 3.17 -15.77 -26.64
CA GLY A 986 1.83 -16.29 -26.88
C GLY A 986 1.49 -17.59 -26.13
N ILE A 987 0.27 -18.07 -26.38
CA ILE A 987 -0.27 -19.31 -25.81
C ILE A 987 -0.38 -20.37 -26.90
N ILE A 988 0.12 -21.57 -26.61
CA ILE A 988 -0.01 -22.75 -27.46
C ILE A 988 -0.92 -23.76 -26.76
N LYS A 989 -2.09 -23.99 -27.34
CA LYS A 989 -3.03 -25.02 -26.86
C LYS A 989 -2.42 -26.42 -26.95
N PRO A 990 -2.94 -27.42 -26.21
CA PRO A 990 -2.49 -28.79 -26.32
C PRO A 990 -2.52 -29.29 -27.76
N ASP A 991 -1.49 -29.99 -28.21
CA ASP A 991 -1.32 -30.50 -29.58
C ASP A 991 -1.40 -29.45 -30.72
N HIS A 992 -1.24 -28.16 -30.40
CA HIS A 992 -1.23 -27.08 -31.40
C HIS A 992 0.19 -26.57 -31.69
N VAL A 993 0.31 -25.83 -32.79
CA VAL A 993 1.54 -25.19 -33.25
C VAL A 993 1.34 -23.68 -33.28
N ALA A 994 2.28 -22.93 -32.72
CA ALA A 994 2.41 -21.49 -32.92
C ALA A 994 3.40 -21.21 -34.06
N GLU A 995 3.03 -20.31 -34.97
CA GLU A 995 3.89 -19.82 -36.03
C GLU A 995 4.38 -18.41 -35.69
N VAL A 996 5.69 -18.22 -35.71
CA VAL A 996 6.36 -16.94 -35.42
C VAL A 996 7.12 -16.50 -36.67
N SER A 997 6.80 -15.31 -37.18
CA SER A 997 7.55 -14.70 -38.27
C SER A 997 8.81 -14.03 -37.74
N VAL A 998 9.95 -14.36 -38.34
CA VAL A 998 11.26 -13.74 -38.11
C VAL A 998 11.68 -13.08 -39.42
N HIS A 999 11.74 -11.74 -39.43
CA HIS A 999 11.90 -10.95 -40.65
C HIS A 999 13.02 -9.92 -40.52
N ILE A 1000 13.76 -9.69 -41.61
CA ILE A 1000 14.67 -8.55 -41.75
C ILE A 1000 13.88 -7.38 -42.33
N GLU A 1001 13.93 -6.25 -41.65
CA GLU A 1001 13.39 -5.00 -42.19
C GLU A 1001 14.50 -3.95 -42.27
N ALA A 1002 14.68 -3.36 -43.45
CA ALA A 1002 15.75 -2.41 -43.74
C ALA A 1002 15.55 -1.10 -42.95
N PHE A 1003 16.34 -0.89 -41.90
CA PHE A 1003 16.33 0.34 -41.13
C PHE A 1003 17.30 1.34 -41.75
N HIS A 1004 16.80 2.38 -42.41
CA HIS A 1004 17.63 3.54 -42.76
C HIS A 1004 17.70 4.45 -41.55
N THR A 1005 18.85 4.56 -40.90
CA THR A 1005 19.09 5.63 -39.93
C THR A 1005 18.92 6.96 -40.63
N GLN A 1006 17.84 7.68 -40.34
CA GLN A 1006 17.70 9.07 -40.75
C GLN A 1006 18.82 9.85 -40.07
N GLU A 1007 19.80 10.34 -40.85
CA GLU A 1007 20.87 11.20 -40.35
C GLU A 1007 20.24 12.49 -39.78
N GLU A 1008 20.14 12.59 -38.44
CA GLU A 1008 19.85 13.88 -37.81
C GLU A 1008 21.13 14.72 -37.80
N PHE A 1009 21.14 15.75 -38.65
CA PHE A 1009 22.18 16.76 -38.68
C PHE A 1009 22.06 17.67 -37.44
N VAL A 1010 23.13 17.77 -36.66
CA VAL A 1010 23.35 18.89 -35.73
C VAL A 1010 24.64 19.60 -36.15
N ASP A 1011 24.55 20.91 -36.38
CA ASP A 1011 25.66 21.80 -36.78
C ASP A 1011 26.40 21.48 -38.09
N GLY A 1012 25.72 20.88 -39.08
CA GLY A 1012 26.28 20.75 -40.44
C GLY A 1012 27.56 19.90 -40.55
N VAL A 1013 27.89 19.14 -39.50
CA VAL A 1013 28.99 18.17 -39.49
C VAL A 1013 28.39 16.78 -39.24
N PRO A 1014 28.58 15.80 -40.14
CA PRO A 1014 28.18 14.43 -39.88
C PRO A 1014 29.07 13.87 -38.77
N GLN A 1015 28.54 13.71 -37.56
CA GLN A 1015 29.17 12.90 -36.52
C GLN A 1015 28.61 11.48 -36.61
N ASN A 1016 29.14 10.71 -37.56
CA ASN A 1016 29.49 9.31 -37.41
C ASN A 1016 30.32 8.87 -38.62
N TRP A 1017 31.63 8.96 -38.45
CA TRP A 1017 32.55 8.12 -39.21
C TRP A 1017 32.28 6.67 -38.76
N TRP A 1018 31.50 5.96 -39.57
CA TRP A 1018 31.78 4.66 -40.18
C TRP A 1018 30.44 4.15 -40.74
N CYS A 1019 30.32 4.15 -42.07
CA CYS A 1019 29.34 3.34 -42.78
C CYS A 1019 29.67 1.87 -42.48
N GLU A 1020 29.02 1.29 -41.47
CA GLU A 1020 29.05 -0.15 -41.21
C GLU A 1020 27.63 -0.72 -41.38
N ASP A 1021 27.22 -1.01 -42.61
CA ASP A 1021 26.01 -1.83 -42.81
C ASP A 1021 26.10 -2.81 -43.99
N ASP A 1022 27.31 -3.28 -44.30
CA ASP A 1022 27.56 -4.34 -45.31
C ASP A 1022 28.15 -5.64 -44.71
N ARG A 1023 28.21 -5.77 -43.38
CA ARG A 1023 28.78 -6.96 -42.71
C ARG A 1023 27.69 -7.89 -42.21
N ASP A 1024 27.95 -9.19 -42.28
CA ASP A 1024 27.03 -10.20 -41.76
C ASP A 1024 26.88 -10.05 -40.24
N LYS A 1025 25.62 -10.08 -39.77
CA LYS A 1025 25.27 -9.95 -38.35
C LYS A 1025 24.64 -11.24 -37.84
N GLU A 1026 24.83 -11.53 -36.57
CA GLU A 1026 24.25 -12.70 -35.91
C GLU A 1026 23.57 -12.31 -34.60
N ALA A 1027 22.31 -12.69 -34.45
CA ALA A 1027 21.53 -12.55 -33.22
C ALA A 1027 21.23 -13.92 -32.62
N LEU A 1028 21.36 -14.05 -31.30
CA LEU A 1028 20.99 -15.25 -30.56
C LEU A 1028 19.63 -15.05 -29.89
N LEU A 1029 18.60 -15.66 -30.44
CA LEU A 1029 17.27 -15.67 -29.87
C LEU A 1029 17.11 -16.83 -28.89
N VAL A 1030 16.33 -16.62 -27.84
CA VAL A 1030 15.96 -17.65 -26.86
C VAL A 1030 14.44 -17.72 -26.79
N VAL A 1031 13.89 -18.85 -27.19
CA VAL A 1031 12.48 -19.19 -26.96
C VAL A 1031 12.39 -19.78 -25.55
N LYS A 1032 11.86 -19.00 -24.61
CA LYS A 1032 11.55 -19.41 -23.25
C LYS A 1032 10.15 -20.00 -23.24
N VAL A 1033 10.00 -21.23 -22.77
CA VAL A 1033 8.71 -21.91 -22.63
C VAL A 1033 8.44 -22.22 -21.17
N HIS A 1034 7.26 -21.86 -20.67
CA HIS A 1034 6.84 -22.16 -19.30
C HIS A 1034 5.38 -22.63 -19.23
N GLY A 1035 5.03 -23.24 -18.10
CA GLY A 1035 3.65 -23.64 -17.78
C GLY A 1035 2.82 -22.50 -17.18
N ARG A 1036 1.57 -22.81 -16.80
CA ARG A 1036 0.63 -21.83 -16.24
C ARG A 1036 1.06 -21.24 -14.89
N TYR A 1037 1.69 -22.06 -14.05
CA TYR A 1037 1.97 -21.73 -12.66
C TYR A 1037 3.45 -21.87 -12.31
N THR A 1038 4.35 -21.76 -13.29
CA THR A 1038 5.79 -21.81 -13.06
C THR A 1038 6.49 -20.64 -13.72
N MET A 1039 7.47 -20.10 -13.01
CA MET A 1039 8.42 -19.13 -13.56
C MET A 1039 9.65 -19.81 -14.18
N GLU A 1040 9.83 -21.11 -13.94
CA GLU A 1040 10.89 -21.87 -14.59
C GLU A 1040 10.58 -22.01 -16.08
N THR A 1041 11.61 -21.83 -16.90
CA THR A 1041 11.50 -21.85 -18.35
C THR A 1041 12.38 -22.95 -18.94
N ARG A 1042 11.86 -23.65 -19.95
CA ARG A 1042 12.65 -24.45 -20.89
C ARG A 1042 13.07 -23.54 -22.04
N ASN A 1043 14.39 -23.47 -22.27
CA ASN A 1043 14.96 -22.53 -23.21
C ASN A 1043 15.45 -23.23 -24.48
N HIS A 1044 14.97 -22.79 -25.63
CA HIS A 1044 15.48 -23.20 -26.94
C HIS A 1044 16.24 -22.04 -27.58
N ARG A 1045 17.50 -22.27 -27.96
CA ARG A 1045 18.36 -21.24 -28.57
C ARG A 1045 18.29 -21.32 -30.09
N ILE A 1046 18.07 -20.17 -30.73
CA ILE A 1046 17.97 -20.03 -32.18
C ILE A 1046 18.98 -18.98 -32.64
N ARG A 1047 19.86 -19.33 -33.56
CA ARG A 1047 20.78 -18.37 -34.19
C ARG A 1047 20.11 -17.79 -35.42
N VAL A 1048 20.06 -16.47 -35.51
CA VAL A 1048 19.56 -15.74 -36.66
C VAL A 1048 20.71 -15.00 -37.31
N ARG A 1049 21.09 -15.39 -38.53
CA ARG A 1049 22.16 -14.76 -39.30
C ARG A 1049 21.58 -13.91 -40.42
N HIS A 1050 21.96 -12.64 -40.46
CA HIS A 1050 21.72 -11.74 -41.58
C HIS A 1050 22.96 -11.74 -42.48
N CYS A 1051 22.79 -12.16 -43.74
CA CYS A 1051 23.86 -12.14 -44.73
C CYS A 1051 23.68 -10.98 -45.72
N CYS A 1052 24.59 -10.01 -45.72
CA CYS A 1052 24.51 -8.87 -46.64
C CYS A 1052 25.05 -9.26 -48.02
N SER A 1053 24.23 -9.15 -49.07
CA SER A 1053 24.61 -9.50 -50.44
C SER A 1053 25.24 -8.32 -51.20
N THR A 1054 26.43 -7.89 -50.79
CA THR A 1054 27.27 -6.92 -51.54
C THR A 1054 28.66 -7.49 -51.88
N LYS A 1055 28.77 -8.79 -52.20
CA LYS A 1055 29.91 -9.29 -52.99
C LYS A 1055 29.67 -9.03 -54.49
N MET A 1056 29.77 -7.76 -54.92
CA MET A 1056 30.09 -7.49 -56.32
C MET A 1056 31.46 -8.12 -56.62
N ARG A 1057 31.50 -8.99 -57.63
CA ARG A 1057 32.73 -9.48 -58.27
C ARG A 1057 33.73 -8.34 -58.42
N LYS A 1058 34.79 -8.31 -57.60
CA LYS A 1058 35.99 -7.55 -57.91
C LYS A 1058 36.57 -8.16 -59.19
N THR A 1059 36.42 -7.43 -60.28
CA THR A 1059 37.26 -7.58 -61.47
C THR A 1059 38.70 -7.28 -61.08
N ASP A 1060 39.56 -8.29 -61.13
CA ASP A 1060 41.00 -8.14 -61.02
C ASP A 1060 41.54 -7.19 -62.10
N PRO A 1061 42.48 -6.28 -61.77
CA PRO A 1061 43.24 -5.56 -62.78
C PRO A 1061 44.30 -6.50 -63.38
N LYS A 1062 44.28 -6.60 -64.71
CA LYS A 1062 45.20 -7.34 -65.61
C LYS A 1062 46.67 -7.43 -65.14
N PRO A 1063 47.34 -8.58 -65.33
CA PRO A 1063 48.73 -8.63 -65.76
C PRO A 1063 48.84 -8.62 -67.31
N ARG A 1064 49.87 -7.97 -67.82
CA ARG A 1064 50.26 -7.94 -69.24
C ARG A 1064 50.95 -9.25 -69.65
N ASP A 1065 50.61 -9.69 -70.88
CA ASP A 1065 51.35 -10.52 -71.86
C ASP A 1065 51.94 -11.87 -71.38
N SER A 1066 51.61 -13.04 -71.94
CA SER A 1066 51.70 -13.38 -73.37
C SER A 1066 51.12 -14.77 -73.69
N VAL A 1067 50.42 -14.85 -74.83
CA VAL A 1067 50.38 -15.90 -75.87
C VAL A 1067 49.71 -17.28 -75.61
N GLN A 1068 48.74 -17.53 -76.51
CA GLN A 1068 48.27 -18.79 -77.14
C GLN A 1068 47.03 -19.55 -76.61
N THR A 1069 45.94 -19.45 -77.41
CA THR A 1069 45.00 -20.51 -77.89
C THR A 1069 44.26 -21.36 -76.85
N GLN A 1070 42.94 -21.62 -76.90
CA GLN A 1070 41.95 -21.69 -77.98
C GLN A 1070 40.55 -21.91 -77.34
N GLY A 1071 39.47 -21.40 -77.96
CA GLY A 1071 38.13 -22.03 -77.91
C GLY A 1071 37.00 -21.37 -77.10
N ASN A 1072 36.21 -20.51 -77.78
CA ASN A 1072 34.74 -20.53 -77.96
C ASN A 1072 33.83 -21.05 -76.82
N LEU A 1073 32.62 -20.54 -76.50
CA LEU A 1073 31.73 -19.42 -76.90
C LEU A 1073 30.42 -19.65 -76.08
N LEU A 1074 29.79 -18.57 -75.59
CA LEU A 1074 28.32 -18.40 -75.34
C LEU A 1074 27.65 -19.24 -74.22
N HIS A 1075 26.53 -18.84 -73.61
CA HIS A 1075 25.98 -17.57 -73.15
C HIS A 1075 24.89 -17.95 -72.13
N ARG A 1076 24.42 -16.93 -71.42
CA ARG A 1076 23.50 -16.93 -70.28
C ARG A 1076 22.02 -17.12 -70.70
N ALA A 1077 21.25 -17.61 -69.72
CA ALA A 1077 19.81 -17.41 -69.46
C ALA A 1077 18.79 -18.29 -70.21
N ASP A 1078 17.95 -18.99 -69.43
CA ASP A 1078 16.54 -18.60 -69.27
C ASP A 1078 15.92 -19.15 -67.97
N TYR A 1079 15.08 -18.31 -67.36
CA TYR A 1079 14.22 -18.57 -66.20
C TYR A 1079 12.95 -19.31 -66.64
N GLN A 1080 12.43 -20.25 -65.83
CA GLN A 1080 10.97 -20.32 -65.59
C GLN A 1080 10.58 -21.08 -64.31
N LYS A 1081 9.56 -20.51 -63.66
CA LYS A 1081 8.85 -20.89 -62.42
C LYS A 1081 8.17 -22.25 -62.49
N LEU A 1082 7.96 -22.88 -61.31
CA LEU A 1082 6.78 -23.65 -60.85
C LEU A 1082 7.12 -24.13 -59.40
N SER A 1083 6.61 -23.54 -58.31
CA SER A 1083 5.32 -23.82 -57.67
C SER A 1083 4.91 -25.30 -57.73
N VAL A 1084 5.21 -26.08 -56.68
CA VAL A 1084 4.33 -27.08 -56.05
C VAL A 1084 4.81 -27.34 -54.61
N SER A 1085 3.88 -27.33 -53.66
CA SER A 1085 4.04 -27.77 -52.28
C SER A 1085 4.44 -29.24 -52.20
N PHE A 1086 5.44 -29.60 -51.38
CA PHE A 1086 5.62 -30.98 -50.95
C PHE A 1086 5.44 -31.11 -49.44
N ASP A 1087 4.47 -31.96 -49.13
CA ASP A 1087 4.05 -32.50 -47.86
C ASP A 1087 5.20 -33.31 -47.24
N VAL A 1088 5.74 -32.87 -46.10
CA VAL A 1088 6.82 -33.55 -45.38
C VAL A 1088 6.25 -34.28 -44.16
N VAL A 1089 5.18 -35.06 -44.38
CA VAL A 1089 4.60 -35.95 -43.36
C VAL A 1089 5.19 -37.37 -43.45
N ASP A 1090 5.89 -37.73 -44.54
CA ASP A 1090 6.39 -39.11 -44.76
C ASP A 1090 7.89 -39.33 -44.48
N HIS A 1091 8.60 -38.40 -43.83
CA HIS A 1091 10.01 -38.59 -43.43
C HIS A 1091 10.29 -38.57 -41.93
N LEU A 1092 9.26 -38.44 -41.08
CA LEU A 1092 9.42 -38.39 -39.62
C LEU A 1092 9.21 -39.75 -38.91
N ARG A 1093 9.08 -40.86 -39.65
CA ARG A 1093 8.82 -42.17 -39.03
C ARG A 1093 10.04 -42.98 -38.58
N ASN A 1094 11.27 -42.59 -38.90
CA ASN A 1094 12.43 -43.42 -38.59
C ASN A 1094 13.68 -42.60 -38.23
N LEU A 1095 13.66 -41.88 -37.11
CA LEU A 1095 14.90 -41.56 -36.40
C LEU A 1095 14.68 -41.75 -34.89
N HIS A 1096 15.06 -42.94 -34.45
CA HIS A 1096 15.33 -43.23 -33.05
C HIS A 1096 16.67 -42.62 -32.63
N SER A 1097 16.72 -42.25 -31.35
CA SER A 1097 17.91 -42.05 -30.50
C SER A 1097 18.53 -40.65 -30.54
N PRO A 1098 19.29 -40.26 -29.50
CA PRO A 1098 19.07 -40.35 -28.04
C PRO A 1098 18.87 -38.97 -27.38
#